data_AF-A0A853EL05-F1
#
_entry.id   AF-A0A853EL05-F1
#
_cell.length_a   1.000
_cell.length_b   1.000
_cell.length_c   1.000
_cell.angle_alpha   90.00
_cell.angle_beta   90.00
_cell.angle_gamma   90.00
#
_symmetry.space_group_name_H-M   'P 1'
#
loop_
_entity.id
_entity.type
_entity.pdbx_description
1 polymer ?
#
loop_
_entity_poly.entity_id
_entity_poly.type
_entity_poly.pdbx_seq_one_letter_code
_entity_poly.pdbx_strand_id
1 'polypeptide(L)'
;MKNIFKKQDSIKSFTIRALLILFKSGIFTALALLPTALALLPQSELKIEWIIVIFLILVILHIAAESFNLIKDGYTKRRELKSIGFDGKVTEHDLHEFRVHKSHIDDREFAFREVKEEVDELISRRTPVLIVGPSMSGKTRLAVESLRTVAPEYPLWFPSSDEAIEKVLNLGYELRKNTTIFLDDIDRFLSKRSLESTAFRRWEKNNCIIVATLQNSKFSKLVENGDNYRILNTFRIVKISSLMSDKELLFLEKSSYKELVPHIRQFGLAPLLGGAKIALDKYHLGEEERSWGWALVRSAIDWQRLGHRSATREQLFFLTKKNPRGAIGNPDLAEGWEWATKPINHTISLLREIDTNQWEAIDIIKQKGTWVISDSFVDSTKLVSLKKNPKRKEKINKRLYSRKSIRSFILGYTAYFIALQTSFMILPLLDTDKIHDVKTAPTHQYYPSNSGNVSDDASALSVQPFESPSTTPDTATSTPQGGSAVPPPSSETDSTGDPGRTEDAAPSLPASRGLTRDDFFNPPDNSRQAPFDVAGEKHEGIGVSPVGRGDDELELRLGNRYSRLTFNAGQADLSEASNTYLRVEIITNNTTVSITDIPFNEIRPFDIDVTNINAVKIRLSKVDEKGAVSYSDKNITAVLFDIQLQ
;
A
#
# COMPACT_ATOMS: atom_id res chain seq x y z
N MET A 1 2.82 61.24 -14.52
CA MET A 1 2.00 61.25 -15.76
C MET A 1 1.33 59.90 -16.08
N LYS A 2 2.05 58.78 -16.30
CA LYS A 2 1.45 57.50 -16.78
C LYS A 2 0.16 57.03 -16.04
N ASN A 3 0.08 57.20 -14.70
CA ASN A 3 -1.13 56.83 -13.94
C ASN A 3 -2.36 57.73 -14.21
N ILE A 4 -2.20 58.93 -14.76
CA ILE A 4 -3.30 59.83 -15.10
C ILE A 4 -3.99 59.33 -16.37
N PHE A 5 -3.23 59.05 -17.44
CA PHE A 5 -3.75 58.46 -18.68
C PHE A 5 -4.50 57.14 -18.42
N LYS A 6 -3.91 56.22 -17.65
CA LYS A 6 -4.55 54.94 -17.31
C LYS A 6 -5.87 55.10 -16.53
N LYS A 7 -6.01 56.17 -15.74
CA LYS A 7 -7.28 56.55 -15.08
C LYS A 7 -8.28 57.18 -16.06
N GLN A 8 -7.79 58.01 -16.99
CA GLN A 8 -8.59 58.68 -18.00
C GLN A 8 -9.19 57.69 -19.02
N ASP A 9 -8.45 56.68 -19.44
CA ASP A 9 -8.97 55.62 -20.33
C ASP A 9 -9.90 54.64 -19.61
N SER A 10 -9.69 54.41 -18.31
CA SER A 10 -10.67 53.70 -17.45
C SER A 10 -11.99 54.46 -17.36
N ILE A 11 -11.94 55.79 -17.19
CA ILE A 11 -13.13 56.66 -17.17
C ILE A 11 -13.83 56.65 -18.54
N LYS A 12 -13.11 56.76 -19.67
CA LYS A 12 -13.70 56.63 -21.02
C LYS A 12 -14.34 55.26 -21.24
N SER A 13 -13.69 54.17 -20.79
CA SER A 13 -14.24 52.81 -20.86
C SER A 13 -15.54 52.69 -20.05
N PHE A 14 -15.60 53.32 -18.88
CA PHE A 14 -16.79 53.36 -18.05
C PHE A 14 -17.92 54.19 -18.69
N THR A 15 -17.65 55.39 -19.20
CA THR A 15 -18.68 56.22 -19.83
C THR A 15 -19.20 55.64 -21.14
N ILE A 16 -18.34 55.03 -21.97
CA ILE A 16 -18.75 54.33 -23.20
C ILE A 16 -19.63 53.12 -22.86
N ARG A 17 -19.30 52.34 -21.82
CA ARG A 17 -20.14 51.23 -21.34
C ARG A 17 -21.47 51.71 -20.77
N ALA A 18 -21.47 52.80 -20.00
CA ALA A 18 -22.69 53.42 -19.49
C ALA A 18 -23.61 53.90 -20.63
N LEU A 19 -23.07 54.59 -21.65
CA LEU A 19 -23.85 54.95 -22.85
C LEU A 19 -24.41 53.71 -23.56
N LEU A 20 -23.63 52.65 -23.72
CA LEU A 20 -24.09 51.39 -24.34
C LEU A 20 -25.18 50.67 -23.54
N ILE A 21 -25.21 50.82 -22.22
CA ILE A 21 -26.29 50.32 -21.35
C ILE A 21 -27.54 51.19 -21.53
N LEU A 22 -27.41 52.52 -21.42
CA LEU A 22 -28.51 53.49 -21.63
C LEU A 22 -29.14 53.40 -23.04
N PHE A 23 -28.36 53.01 -24.05
CA PHE A 23 -28.85 52.80 -25.41
C PHE A 23 -29.56 51.46 -25.59
N LYS A 24 -29.23 50.43 -24.79
CA LYS A 24 -29.86 49.10 -24.82
C LYS A 24 -31.09 48.97 -23.92
N SER A 25 -31.20 49.76 -22.86
CA SER A 25 -32.30 49.67 -21.87
C SER A 25 -33.60 50.37 -22.30
N GLY A 26 -33.69 50.86 -23.54
CA GLY A 26 -34.89 51.54 -24.05
C GLY A 26 -35.13 52.94 -23.46
N ILE A 27 -34.18 53.50 -22.69
CA ILE A 27 -34.31 54.83 -22.08
C ILE A 27 -34.44 55.93 -23.15
N PHE A 28 -33.80 55.80 -24.32
CA PHE A 28 -33.99 56.72 -25.44
C PHE A 28 -35.42 56.69 -26.03
N THR A 29 -36.04 55.50 -26.11
CA THR A 29 -37.45 55.36 -26.53
C THR A 29 -38.42 55.90 -25.48
N ALA A 30 -38.10 55.79 -24.18
CA ALA A 30 -38.86 56.46 -23.11
C ALA A 30 -38.71 58.00 -23.19
N LEU A 31 -37.51 58.50 -23.52
CA LEU A 31 -37.24 59.92 -23.76
C LEU A 31 -38.08 60.48 -24.91
N ALA A 32 -38.24 59.73 -26.00
CA ALA A 32 -39.05 60.13 -27.16
C ALA A 32 -40.55 60.23 -26.86
N LEU A 33 -41.04 59.49 -25.85
CA LEU A 33 -42.44 59.51 -25.40
C LEU A 33 -42.69 60.45 -24.21
N LEU A 34 -41.63 61.03 -23.63
CA LEU A 34 -41.76 61.97 -22.50
C LEU A 34 -42.54 63.26 -22.87
N PRO A 35 -42.35 63.89 -24.05
CA PRO A 35 -43.10 65.10 -24.41
C PRO A 35 -44.60 64.84 -24.59
N THR A 36 -44.98 63.70 -25.17
CA THR A 36 -46.39 63.32 -25.35
C THR A 36 -47.05 62.90 -24.04
N ALA A 37 -46.30 62.30 -23.10
CA ALA A 37 -46.79 62.06 -21.74
C ALA A 37 -46.98 63.38 -20.96
N LEU A 38 -46.07 64.36 -21.10
CA LEU A 38 -46.17 65.66 -20.44
C LEU A 38 -47.37 66.49 -20.93
N ALA A 39 -47.76 66.34 -22.20
CA ALA A 39 -48.92 67.01 -22.77
C ALA A 39 -50.28 66.51 -22.26
N LEU A 40 -50.31 65.41 -21.50
CA LEU A 40 -51.53 64.79 -20.95
C LEU A 40 -51.73 65.05 -19.45
N LEU A 41 -50.82 65.78 -18.79
CA LEU A 41 -50.92 66.12 -17.37
C LEU A 41 -51.66 67.45 -17.16
N PRO A 42 -52.57 67.56 -16.17
CA PRO A 42 -53.21 68.84 -15.83
C PRO A 42 -52.18 69.91 -15.43
N GLN A 43 -52.31 71.11 -16.00
CA GLN A 43 -51.39 72.25 -15.82
C GLN A 43 -51.48 72.95 -14.44
N SER A 44 -51.92 72.25 -13.40
CA SER A 44 -52.08 72.76 -12.03
C SER A 44 -51.06 72.15 -11.07
N GLU A 45 -50.17 73.00 -10.56
CA GLU A 45 -49.30 72.79 -9.38
C GLU A 45 -48.09 71.84 -9.47
N LEU A 46 -47.67 71.41 -10.67
CA LEU A 46 -46.33 70.79 -10.87
C LEU A 46 -45.38 71.73 -11.61
N LYS A 47 -44.52 72.44 -10.86
CA LYS A 47 -43.42 73.22 -11.46
C LYS A 47 -42.45 72.28 -12.18
N ILE A 48 -41.98 72.69 -13.36
CA ILE A 48 -41.09 71.90 -14.24
C ILE A 48 -39.82 71.44 -13.50
N GLU A 49 -39.31 72.25 -12.58
CA GLU A 49 -38.16 71.91 -11.70
C GLU A 49 -38.38 70.60 -10.92
N TRP A 50 -39.57 70.38 -10.36
CA TRP A 50 -39.90 69.16 -9.61
C TRP A 50 -40.00 67.94 -10.53
N ILE A 51 -40.50 68.10 -11.76
CA ILE A 51 -40.54 67.02 -12.77
C ILE A 51 -39.12 66.57 -13.11
N ILE A 52 -38.19 67.51 -13.30
CA ILE A 52 -36.77 67.23 -13.56
C ILE A 52 -36.13 66.51 -12.37
N VAL A 53 -36.40 66.95 -11.13
CA VAL A 53 -35.88 66.31 -9.91
C VAL A 53 -36.42 64.88 -9.74
N ILE A 54 -37.73 64.65 -9.94
CA ILE A 54 -38.34 63.31 -9.87
C ILE A 54 -37.74 62.39 -10.94
N PHE A 55 -37.57 62.88 -12.17
CA PHE A 55 -36.93 62.11 -13.25
C PHE A 55 -35.48 61.74 -12.89
N LEU A 56 -34.69 62.68 -12.37
CA LEU A 56 -33.31 62.42 -11.95
C LEU A 56 -33.23 61.36 -10.84
N ILE A 57 -34.15 61.42 -9.86
CA ILE A 57 -34.26 60.42 -8.78
C ILE A 57 -34.59 59.03 -9.36
N LEU A 58 -35.52 58.92 -10.30
CA LEU A 58 -35.87 57.65 -10.95
C LEU A 58 -34.69 57.05 -11.74
N VAL A 59 -33.93 57.88 -12.46
CA VAL A 59 -32.71 57.44 -13.17
C VAL A 59 -31.64 56.96 -12.18
N ILE A 60 -31.42 57.68 -11.07
CA ILE A 60 -30.47 57.28 -10.02
C ILE A 60 -30.90 55.97 -9.36
N LEU A 61 -32.19 55.79 -9.05
CA LEU A 61 -32.74 54.56 -8.49
C LEU A 61 -32.59 53.36 -9.45
N HIS A 62 -32.78 53.57 -10.76
CA HIS A 62 -32.60 52.52 -11.76
C HIS A 62 -31.12 52.08 -11.87
N ILE A 63 -30.19 53.05 -11.94
CA ILE A 63 -28.74 52.78 -11.95
C ILE A 63 -28.30 52.10 -10.66
N ALA A 64 -28.86 52.49 -9.50
CA ALA A 64 -28.61 51.83 -8.22
C ALA A 64 -29.14 50.40 -8.19
N ALA A 65 -30.31 50.13 -8.79
CA ALA A 65 -30.90 48.79 -8.88
C ALA A 65 -30.10 47.86 -9.82
N GLU A 66 -29.69 48.31 -11.00
CA GLU A 66 -28.77 47.55 -11.86
C GLU A 66 -27.44 47.27 -11.15
N SER A 67 -26.87 48.29 -10.50
CA SER A 67 -25.61 48.14 -9.74
C SER A 67 -25.75 47.14 -8.59
N PHE A 68 -26.87 47.18 -7.86
CA PHE A 68 -27.16 46.24 -6.78
C PHE A 68 -27.34 44.81 -7.29
N ASN A 69 -28.03 44.62 -8.42
CA ASN A 69 -28.18 43.31 -9.06
C ASN A 69 -26.82 42.75 -9.54
N LEU A 70 -26.01 43.56 -10.24
CA LEU A 70 -24.65 43.16 -10.65
C LEU A 70 -23.75 42.79 -9.46
N ILE A 71 -23.88 43.50 -8.33
CA ILE A 71 -23.18 43.20 -7.09
C ILE A 71 -23.70 41.89 -6.46
N LYS A 72 -25.02 41.71 -6.39
CA LYS A 72 -25.69 40.51 -5.86
C LYS A 72 -25.34 39.26 -6.67
N ASP A 73 -25.34 39.33 -7.99
CA ASP A 73 -24.95 38.24 -8.89
C ASP A 73 -23.46 37.94 -8.74
N GLY A 74 -22.63 38.98 -8.62
CA GLY A 74 -21.20 38.85 -8.32
C GLY A 74 -20.91 38.15 -6.99
N TYR A 75 -21.67 38.45 -5.93
CA TYR A 75 -21.59 37.75 -4.64
C TYR A 75 -22.11 36.31 -4.74
N THR A 76 -23.24 36.10 -5.41
CA THR A 76 -23.87 34.77 -5.57
C THR A 76 -22.92 33.83 -6.33
N LYS A 77 -22.37 34.28 -7.46
CA LYS A 77 -21.39 33.52 -8.24
C LYS A 77 -20.08 33.26 -7.49
N ARG A 78 -19.60 34.20 -6.66
CA ARG A 78 -18.44 33.95 -5.77
C ARG A 78 -18.75 32.88 -4.71
N ARG A 79 -19.95 32.89 -4.12
CA ARG A 79 -20.38 31.90 -3.12
C ARG A 79 -20.50 30.50 -3.72
N GLU A 80 -21.08 30.40 -4.91
CA GLU A 80 -21.18 29.17 -5.69
C GLU A 80 -19.80 28.62 -6.08
N LEU A 81 -18.92 29.47 -6.62
CA LEU A 81 -17.53 29.09 -6.92
C LEU A 81 -16.79 28.59 -5.65
N LYS A 82 -16.97 29.24 -4.51
CA LYS A 82 -16.38 28.77 -3.23
C LYS A 82 -16.95 27.41 -2.81
N SER A 83 -18.25 27.15 -2.97
CA SER A 83 -18.82 25.83 -2.66
C SER A 83 -18.31 24.69 -3.53
N ILE A 84 -17.95 24.96 -4.80
CA ILE A 84 -17.36 23.97 -5.71
C ILE A 84 -15.82 23.94 -5.67
N GLY A 85 -15.21 24.64 -4.70
CA GLY A 85 -13.81 24.48 -4.32
C GLY A 85 -12.85 25.56 -4.84
N PHE A 86 -13.34 26.69 -5.36
CA PHE A 86 -12.51 27.86 -5.64
C PHE A 86 -12.36 28.71 -4.39
N ASP A 87 -11.25 28.53 -3.69
CA ASP A 87 -10.96 29.31 -2.50
C ASP A 87 -9.48 29.69 -2.45
N GLY A 88 -9.23 30.93 -2.03
CA GLY A 88 -7.90 31.50 -1.81
C GLY A 88 -6.77 31.09 -2.76
N LYS A 89 -5.65 30.75 -2.13
CA LYS A 89 -4.40 30.20 -2.68
C LYS A 89 -3.97 28.99 -1.86
N VAL A 90 -3.06 28.16 -2.39
CA VAL A 90 -2.55 26.97 -1.69
C VAL A 90 -1.80 27.25 -0.36
N THR A 91 -1.36 28.49 -0.16
CA THR A 91 -0.73 29.01 1.06
C THR A 91 -1.72 29.53 2.12
N GLU A 92 -2.98 29.74 1.74
CA GLU A 92 -4.02 30.34 2.61
C GLU A 92 -4.85 29.27 3.35
N HIS A 93 -4.63 27.98 3.06
CA HIS A 93 -5.37 26.83 3.60
C HIS A 93 -4.49 25.90 4.45
N ASP A 94 -5.08 25.31 5.49
CA ASP A 94 -4.47 24.28 6.34
C ASP A 94 -4.38 22.91 5.64
N LEU A 95 -3.41 22.10 6.05
CA LEU A 95 -3.16 20.77 5.47
C LEU A 95 -4.39 19.84 5.50
N HIS A 96 -5.22 19.96 6.53
CA HIS A 96 -6.39 19.10 6.72
C HIS A 96 -7.57 19.49 5.82
N GLU A 97 -7.62 20.72 5.32
CA GLU A 97 -8.58 21.14 4.27
C GLU A 97 -8.27 20.41 2.96
N PHE A 98 -6.99 20.22 2.64
CA PHE A 98 -6.50 19.36 1.56
C PHE A 98 -6.62 17.86 1.85
N ARG A 99 -7.37 17.43 2.88
CA ARG A 99 -7.56 16.02 3.28
C ARG A 99 -6.30 15.32 3.80
N VAL A 100 -5.19 16.02 4.07
CA VAL A 100 -4.03 15.43 4.74
C VAL A 100 -4.42 15.01 6.16
N HIS A 101 -4.22 13.73 6.50
CA HIS A 101 -4.54 13.19 7.83
C HIS A 101 -3.83 13.95 8.95
N LYS A 102 -4.52 14.17 10.08
CA LYS A 102 -3.97 14.80 11.29
C LYS A 102 -2.96 13.90 11.97
N SER A 103 -1.73 14.36 12.14
CA SER A 103 -0.82 13.73 13.11
C SER A 103 -1.13 14.13 14.55
N HIS A 104 -0.41 13.50 15.46
CA HIS A 104 -0.40 13.62 16.92
C HIS A 104 1.03 13.89 17.43
N ILE A 105 1.96 14.06 16.49
CA ILE A 105 3.30 14.63 16.60
C ILE A 105 3.27 15.90 15.72
N ASP A 106 4.17 16.88 15.92
CA ASP A 106 4.24 18.05 15.03
C ASP A 106 4.62 17.60 13.61
N ASP A 107 3.75 17.86 12.64
CA ASP A 107 3.90 17.50 11.23
C ASP A 107 4.10 18.72 10.30
N ARG A 108 4.37 19.91 10.87
CA ARG A 108 4.60 21.17 10.13
C ARG A 108 5.79 21.09 9.18
N GLU A 109 6.92 20.54 9.64
CA GLU A 109 8.10 20.33 8.81
C GLU A 109 7.76 19.33 7.70
N PHE A 110 7.99 19.69 6.43
CA PHE A 110 7.88 18.70 5.35
C PHE A 110 9.10 17.79 5.35
N ALA A 111 8.89 16.53 5.77
CA ALA A 111 9.88 15.48 5.67
C ALA A 111 10.40 15.35 4.23
N PHE A 112 11.71 15.44 4.05
CA PHE A 112 12.35 15.39 2.73
C PHE A 112 11.93 14.14 1.94
N ARG A 113 11.45 14.36 0.70
CA ARG A 113 11.17 13.32 -0.30
C ARG A 113 11.97 13.60 -1.56
N GLU A 114 12.68 12.61 -2.08
CA GLU A 114 13.53 12.79 -3.27
C GLU A 114 12.71 13.19 -4.51
N VAL A 115 11.54 12.57 -4.68
CA VAL A 115 10.60 12.85 -5.77
C VAL A 115 10.01 14.27 -5.76
N LYS A 116 10.26 15.09 -4.72
CA LYS A 116 9.77 16.48 -4.69
C LYS A 116 10.44 17.34 -5.77
N GLU A 117 11.73 17.14 -6.02
CA GLU A 117 12.49 17.96 -6.98
C GLU A 117 11.95 17.78 -8.42
N GLU A 118 11.64 16.53 -8.81
CA GLU A 118 10.95 16.21 -10.07
C GLU A 118 9.55 16.84 -10.16
N VAL A 119 8.76 16.73 -9.08
CA VAL A 119 7.40 17.32 -9.03
C VAL A 119 7.45 18.85 -9.12
N ASP A 120 8.36 19.51 -8.39
CA ASP A 120 8.58 20.95 -8.45
C ASP A 120 8.99 21.41 -9.87
N GLU A 121 9.88 20.67 -10.54
CA GLU A 121 10.32 20.97 -11.90
C GLU A 121 9.16 20.85 -12.91
N LEU A 122 8.39 19.77 -12.85
CA LEU A 122 7.24 19.54 -13.75
C LEU A 122 6.14 20.59 -13.56
N ILE A 123 5.83 20.95 -12.31
CA ILE A 123 4.89 22.03 -11.96
C ILE A 123 5.40 23.37 -12.50
N SER A 124 6.70 23.66 -12.33
CA SER A 124 7.33 24.89 -12.85
C SER A 124 7.17 24.99 -14.37
N ARG A 125 7.40 23.88 -15.08
CA ARG A 125 7.24 23.70 -16.53
C ARG A 125 5.78 23.64 -17.01
N ARG A 126 4.78 23.84 -16.14
CA ARG A 126 3.33 23.78 -16.45
C ARG A 126 2.89 22.42 -17.02
N THR A 127 3.67 21.38 -16.78
CA THR A 127 3.35 20.02 -17.23
C THR A 127 2.37 19.39 -16.23
N PRO A 128 1.25 18.78 -16.67
CA PRO A 128 0.33 18.11 -15.74
C PRO A 128 1.04 16.97 -15.00
N VAL A 129 0.97 16.96 -13.66
CA VAL A 129 1.64 15.95 -12.81
C VAL A 129 0.62 15.02 -12.15
N LEU A 130 0.83 13.71 -12.27
CA LEU A 130 0.05 12.69 -11.57
C LEU A 130 0.96 11.94 -10.59
N ILE A 131 0.75 12.16 -9.29
CA ILE A 131 1.50 11.50 -8.22
C ILE A 131 0.80 10.18 -7.91
N VAL A 132 1.42 9.07 -8.31
CA VAL A 132 0.90 7.71 -8.12
C VAL A 132 1.65 7.02 -6.98
N GLY A 133 0.94 6.44 -6.03
CA GLY A 133 1.56 5.74 -4.90
C GLY A 133 0.58 4.94 -4.05
N PRO A 134 1.07 4.10 -3.13
CA PRO A 134 0.23 3.36 -2.18
C PRO A 134 -0.70 4.26 -1.36
N SER A 135 -1.63 3.64 -0.62
CA SER A 135 -2.34 4.38 0.44
C SER A 135 -1.34 4.87 1.49
N MET A 136 -1.65 6.00 2.14
CA MET A 136 -0.80 6.67 3.14
C MET A 136 0.68 6.86 2.75
N SER A 137 1.05 6.88 1.46
CA SER A 137 2.42 7.13 0.99
C SER A 137 2.88 8.59 1.04
N GLY A 138 1.97 9.53 1.36
CA GLY A 138 2.23 10.96 1.45
C GLY A 138 1.86 11.79 0.21
N LYS A 139 1.26 11.18 -0.83
CA LYS A 139 0.89 11.83 -2.12
C LYS A 139 0.34 13.26 -1.97
N THR A 140 -0.68 13.43 -1.14
CA THR A 140 -1.41 14.68 -0.92
C THR A 140 -0.55 15.73 -0.20
N ARG A 141 0.28 15.32 0.79
CA ARG A 141 1.25 16.21 1.46
C ARG A 141 2.33 16.68 0.46
N LEU A 142 2.84 15.77 -0.37
CA LEU A 142 3.82 16.09 -1.42
C LEU A 142 3.24 17.07 -2.44
N ALA A 143 2.02 16.83 -2.93
CA ALA A 143 1.34 17.72 -3.87
C ALA A 143 1.17 19.13 -3.31
N VAL A 144 0.64 19.25 -2.09
CA VAL A 144 0.39 20.55 -1.42
C VAL A 144 1.69 21.31 -1.18
N GLU A 145 2.77 20.67 -0.72
CA GLU A 145 4.04 21.36 -0.48
C GLU A 145 4.78 21.73 -1.76
N SER A 146 4.66 20.92 -2.82
CA SER A 146 5.21 21.29 -4.14
C SER A 146 4.45 22.49 -4.73
N LEU A 147 3.12 22.51 -4.61
CA LEU A 147 2.30 23.66 -4.97
C LEU A 147 2.58 24.89 -4.09
N ARG A 148 2.82 24.76 -2.79
CA ARG A 148 3.24 25.87 -1.92
C ARG A 148 4.62 26.41 -2.28
N THR A 149 5.51 25.56 -2.79
CA THR A 149 6.86 25.94 -3.23
C THR A 149 6.81 26.70 -4.56
N VAL A 150 6.14 26.15 -5.57
CA VAL A 150 6.23 26.62 -6.97
C VAL A 150 5.04 27.51 -7.38
N ALA A 151 3.89 27.33 -6.74
CA ALA A 151 2.62 27.96 -7.10
C ALA A 151 1.95 28.81 -5.98
N PRO A 152 2.67 29.42 -5.01
CA PRO A 152 2.06 30.00 -3.81
C PRO A 152 1.07 31.14 -4.09
N GLU A 153 1.31 31.94 -5.13
CA GLU A 153 0.52 33.14 -5.45
C GLU A 153 -0.66 32.90 -6.41
N TYR A 154 -0.82 31.67 -6.92
CA TYR A 154 -1.84 31.36 -7.92
C TYR A 154 -3.20 30.99 -7.30
N PRO A 155 -4.33 31.41 -7.91
CA PRO A 155 -5.67 31.06 -7.42
C PRO A 155 -5.86 29.54 -7.41
N LEU A 156 -6.34 28.99 -6.30
CA LEU A 156 -6.56 27.56 -6.15
C LEU A 156 -7.98 27.15 -6.59
N TRP A 157 -8.06 25.97 -7.20
CA TRP A 157 -9.27 25.17 -7.32
C TRP A 157 -8.99 23.75 -6.81
N PHE A 158 -9.62 23.40 -5.70
CA PHE A 158 -9.57 22.08 -5.07
C PHE A 158 -10.99 21.49 -5.03
N PRO A 159 -11.39 20.62 -5.97
CA PRO A 159 -12.80 20.32 -6.19
C PRO A 159 -13.44 19.56 -5.00
N SER A 160 -14.34 20.25 -4.29
CA SER A 160 -14.96 19.83 -3.03
C SER A 160 -15.65 18.45 -3.12
N SER A 161 -16.33 18.20 -4.24
CA SER A 161 -17.03 16.96 -4.56
C SER A 161 -16.76 16.52 -6.00
N ASP A 162 -17.12 15.29 -6.33
CA ASP A 162 -16.77 14.66 -7.62
C ASP A 162 -17.55 15.24 -8.81
N GLU A 163 -18.70 15.86 -8.52
CA GLU A 163 -19.55 16.60 -9.45
C GLU A 163 -19.04 18.03 -9.72
N ALA A 164 -18.06 18.52 -8.94
CA ALA A 164 -17.64 19.92 -9.03
C ALA A 164 -17.05 20.28 -10.40
N ILE A 165 -16.44 19.32 -11.11
CA ILE A 165 -15.93 19.52 -12.47
C ILE A 165 -17.10 19.68 -13.46
N GLU A 166 -18.11 18.81 -13.38
CA GLU A 166 -19.34 18.92 -14.20
C GLU A 166 -20.05 20.26 -13.94
N LYS A 167 -20.15 20.67 -12.67
CA LYS A 167 -20.75 21.95 -12.28
C LYS A 167 -19.97 23.14 -12.86
N VAL A 168 -18.63 23.12 -12.86
CA VAL A 168 -17.81 24.14 -13.53
C VAL A 168 -18.07 24.20 -15.05
N LEU A 169 -18.20 23.04 -15.70
CA LEU A 169 -18.46 22.95 -17.13
C LEU A 169 -19.88 23.45 -17.48
N ASN A 170 -20.90 23.02 -16.74
CA ASN A 170 -22.30 23.40 -16.93
C ASN A 170 -22.56 24.89 -16.61
N LEU A 171 -21.84 25.47 -15.63
CA LEU A 171 -21.86 26.91 -15.34
C LEU A 171 -21.15 27.79 -16.38
N GLY A 172 -20.58 27.17 -17.43
CA GLY A 172 -19.80 27.86 -18.46
C GLY A 172 -18.58 28.59 -17.90
N TYR A 173 -18.02 28.12 -16.77
CA TYR A 173 -16.99 28.85 -16.05
C TYR A 173 -15.59 28.56 -16.61
N GLU A 174 -15.06 29.47 -17.42
CA GLU A 174 -13.66 29.43 -17.83
C GLU A 174 -12.73 29.69 -16.64
N LEU A 175 -11.82 28.75 -16.36
CA LEU A 175 -10.76 28.93 -15.38
C LEU A 175 -9.90 30.14 -15.74
N ARG A 176 -9.49 30.92 -14.73
CA ARG A 176 -8.57 32.04 -14.92
C ARG A 176 -7.22 31.52 -15.40
N LYS A 177 -6.48 32.37 -16.12
CA LYS A 177 -5.12 32.04 -16.51
C LYS A 177 -4.24 31.81 -15.28
N ASN A 178 -3.39 30.79 -15.34
CA ASN A 178 -2.55 30.36 -14.22
C ASN A 178 -3.33 29.94 -12.95
N THR A 179 -4.54 29.39 -13.06
CA THR A 179 -5.19 28.73 -11.91
C THR A 179 -4.47 27.43 -11.56
N THR A 180 -4.29 27.18 -10.27
CA THR A 180 -3.80 25.90 -9.72
C THR A 180 -4.97 24.96 -9.52
N ILE A 181 -4.99 23.85 -10.25
CA ILE A 181 -5.99 22.79 -10.15
C ILE A 181 -5.36 21.63 -9.38
N PHE A 182 -5.93 21.27 -8.23
CA PHE A 182 -5.49 20.12 -7.44
C PHE A 182 -6.57 19.03 -7.41
N LEU A 183 -6.33 17.94 -8.15
CA LEU A 183 -7.24 16.79 -8.32
C LEU A 183 -6.81 15.63 -7.40
N ASP A 184 -7.01 15.80 -6.08
CA ASP A 184 -6.75 14.73 -5.12
C ASP A 184 -7.76 13.57 -5.29
N ASP A 185 -7.23 12.34 -5.36
CA ASP A 185 -7.87 11.09 -5.79
C ASP A 185 -8.66 11.25 -7.11
N ILE A 186 -7.92 11.41 -8.24
CA ILE A 186 -8.49 11.72 -9.57
C ILE A 186 -9.51 10.68 -10.08
N ASP A 187 -9.44 9.44 -9.58
CA ASP A 187 -10.36 8.35 -9.94
C ASP A 187 -11.84 8.68 -9.70
N ARG A 188 -12.16 9.54 -8.71
CA ARG A 188 -13.54 9.94 -8.41
C ARG A 188 -14.19 10.76 -9.53
N PHE A 189 -13.39 11.47 -10.32
CA PHE A 189 -13.86 12.24 -11.48
C PHE A 189 -13.92 11.39 -12.75
N LEU A 190 -12.91 10.51 -12.95
CA LEU A 190 -12.86 9.57 -14.06
C LEU A 190 -14.02 8.56 -14.02
N SER A 191 -14.28 7.97 -12.85
CA SER A 191 -15.33 6.96 -12.66
C SER A 191 -16.74 7.48 -12.92
N LYS A 192 -16.97 8.79 -12.75
CA LYS A 192 -18.24 9.47 -13.03
C LYS A 192 -18.29 10.10 -14.43
N ARG A 193 -17.24 9.95 -15.25
CA ARG A 193 -17.06 10.64 -16.56
C ARG A 193 -17.19 12.17 -16.50
N SER A 194 -17.04 12.80 -15.32
CA SER A 194 -17.15 14.26 -15.14
C SER A 194 -15.89 15.01 -15.61
N LEU A 195 -14.83 14.29 -15.96
CA LEU A 195 -13.55 14.82 -16.43
C LEU A 195 -13.30 14.37 -17.87
N GLU A 196 -13.45 15.29 -18.82
CA GLU A 196 -13.22 15.03 -20.26
C GLU A 196 -11.85 15.51 -20.76
N SER A 197 -11.37 14.91 -21.85
CA SER A 197 -10.24 15.42 -22.64
C SER A 197 -10.48 16.82 -23.25
N THR A 198 -11.72 17.31 -23.27
CA THR A 198 -12.07 18.68 -23.68
C THR A 198 -11.73 19.70 -22.60
N ALA A 199 -11.83 19.31 -21.31
CA ALA A 199 -11.54 20.16 -20.16
C ALA A 199 -10.03 20.42 -20.05
N PHE A 200 -9.20 19.37 -20.11
CA PHE A 200 -7.73 19.49 -20.10
C PHE A 200 -7.22 20.50 -21.14
N ARG A 201 -7.66 20.38 -22.40
CA ARG A 201 -7.23 21.28 -23.49
C ARG A 201 -7.64 22.74 -23.27
N ARG A 202 -8.70 23.02 -22.50
CA ARG A 202 -9.06 24.38 -22.06
C ARG A 202 -8.13 24.87 -20.93
N TRP A 203 -7.77 23.99 -20.01
CA TRP A 203 -6.90 24.30 -18.87
C TRP A 203 -5.45 24.53 -19.29
N GLU A 204 -4.92 23.69 -20.20
CA GLU A 204 -3.63 23.86 -20.87
C GLU A 204 -3.56 25.20 -21.64
N LYS A 205 -4.58 25.52 -22.44
CA LYS A 205 -4.70 26.80 -23.16
C LYS A 205 -4.70 28.03 -22.23
N ASN A 206 -5.18 27.87 -20.99
CA ASN A 206 -5.16 28.90 -19.97
C ASN A 206 -3.90 28.85 -19.07
N ASN A 207 -2.90 28.02 -19.39
CA ASN A 207 -1.65 27.87 -18.65
C ASN A 207 -1.87 27.51 -17.16
N CYS A 208 -2.94 26.76 -16.89
CA CYS A 208 -3.25 26.26 -15.55
C CYS A 208 -2.16 25.29 -15.08
N ILE A 209 -1.88 25.29 -13.77
CA ILE A 209 -1.07 24.27 -13.13
C ILE A 209 -2.01 23.11 -12.79
N ILE A 210 -1.67 21.87 -13.14
CA ILE A 210 -2.51 20.70 -12.89
C ILE A 210 -1.70 19.67 -12.12
N VAL A 211 -2.11 19.38 -10.89
CA VAL A 211 -1.54 18.31 -10.05
C VAL A 211 -2.66 17.37 -9.63
N ALA A 212 -2.42 16.07 -9.71
CA ALA A 212 -3.37 15.03 -9.35
C ALA A 212 -2.71 13.97 -8.45
N THR A 213 -3.50 13.28 -7.64
CA THR A 213 -3.05 12.09 -6.89
C THR A 213 -3.88 10.87 -7.28
N LEU A 214 -3.26 9.68 -7.21
CA LEU A 214 -3.94 8.40 -7.46
C LEU A 214 -3.30 7.25 -6.69
N GLN A 215 -4.10 6.25 -6.32
CA GLN A 215 -3.64 5.05 -5.61
C GLN A 215 -3.24 3.94 -6.59
N ASN A 216 -2.12 3.24 -6.35
CA ASN A 216 -1.63 2.13 -7.21
C ASN A 216 -2.73 1.12 -7.59
N SER A 217 -3.49 0.64 -6.59
CA SER A 217 -4.56 -0.36 -6.77
C SER A 217 -5.77 0.13 -7.58
N LYS A 218 -5.88 1.44 -7.82
CA LYS A 218 -6.84 2.05 -8.75
C LYS A 218 -6.21 2.33 -10.12
N PHE A 219 -4.91 2.65 -10.17
CA PHE A 219 -4.21 2.97 -11.42
C PHE A 219 -4.26 1.85 -12.45
N SER A 220 -3.92 0.60 -12.09
CA SER A 220 -3.95 -0.53 -13.03
C SER A 220 -5.34 -0.70 -13.68
N LYS A 221 -6.38 -0.72 -12.84
CA LYS A 221 -7.79 -0.83 -13.25
C LYS A 221 -8.29 0.31 -14.14
N LEU A 222 -7.66 1.49 -14.05
CA LEU A 222 -7.97 2.64 -14.90
C LEU A 222 -7.12 2.68 -16.18
N VAL A 223 -5.99 1.98 -16.23
CA VAL A 223 -5.17 1.75 -17.44
C VAL A 223 -5.82 0.67 -18.31
N GLU A 224 -6.38 -0.38 -17.70
CA GLU A 224 -7.20 -1.41 -18.37
C GLU A 224 -8.41 -0.81 -19.11
N ASN A 225 -8.90 0.37 -18.68
CA ASN A 225 -10.02 1.08 -19.29
C ASN A 225 -9.53 2.17 -20.25
N GLY A 226 -9.58 1.89 -21.56
CA GLY A 226 -8.99 2.73 -22.62
C GLY A 226 -9.44 4.21 -22.64
N ASP A 227 -10.68 4.52 -22.23
CA ASP A 227 -11.15 5.92 -22.13
C ASP A 227 -10.39 6.68 -21.03
N ASN A 228 -10.22 6.04 -19.87
CA ASN A 228 -9.52 6.61 -18.72
C ASN A 228 -8.00 6.68 -18.99
N TYR A 229 -7.43 5.66 -19.63
CA TYR A 229 -6.03 5.65 -20.06
C TYR A 229 -5.66 6.87 -20.90
N ARG A 230 -6.53 7.28 -21.84
CA ARG A 230 -6.31 8.50 -22.67
C ARG A 230 -6.23 9.79 -21.86
N ILE A 231 -6.85 9.85 -20.68
CA ILE A 231 -6.78 11.00 -19.77
C ILE A 231 -5.56 10.88 -18.86
N LEU A 232 -5.27 9.70 -18.33
CA LEU A 232 -4.08 9.47 -17.51
C LEU A 232 -2.79 9.73 -18.28
N ASN A 233 -2.77 9.45 -19.59
CA ASN A 233 -1.63 9.67 -20.48
C ASN A 233 -1.40 11.15 -20.89
N THR A 234 -2.20 12.11 -20.41
CA THR A 234 -1.85 13.55 -20.51
C THR A 234 -0.89 14.01 -19.41
N PHE A 235 -0.76 13.22 -18.34
CA PHE A 235 0.08 13.54 -17.19
C PHE A 235 1.49 12.95 -17.32
N ARG A 236 2.46 13.61 -16.69
CA ARG A 236 3.70 12.96 -16.27
C ARG A 236 3.46 12.28 -14.92
N ILE A 237 3.75 10.98 -14.89
CA ILE A 237 3.50 10.10 -13.75
C ILE A 237 4.75 10.06 -12.88
N VAL A 238 4.66 10.62 -11.68
CA VAL A 238 5.71 10.50 -10.65
C VAL A 238 5.27 9.45 -9.64
N LYS A 239 6.10 8.41 -9.42
CA LYS A 239 5.79 7.33 -8.49
C LYS A 239 6.38 7.60 -7.10
N ILE A 240 5.57 7.52 -6.05
CA ILE A 240 5.99 7.73 -4.65
C ILE A 240 5.83 6.44 -3.82
N SER A 241 6.91 6.02 -3.17
CA SER A 241 6.92 4.85 -2.28
C SER A 241 6.34 5.18 -0.89
N SER A 242 5.78 4.16 -0.23
CA SER A 242 5.35 4.22 1.18
C SER A 242 6.53 4.14 2.15
N LEU A 243 7.51 3.28 1.84
CA LEU A 243 8.79 3.22 2.54
C LEU A 243 9.75 4.28 1.95
N MET A 244 10.63 4.81 2.79
CA MET A 244 11.59 5.85 2.42
C MET A 244 12.95 5.25 2.07
N SER A 245 13.68 5.88 1.14
CA SER A 245 15.03 5.44 0.76
C SER A 245 16.03 5.66 1.90
N ASP A 246 17.19 5.01 1.86
CA ASP A 246 18.28 5.28 2.82
C ASP A 246 18.76 6.74 2.78
N LYS A 247 18.71 7.38 1.60
CA LYS A 247 19.00 8.81 1.44
C LYS A 247 17.92 9.67 2.09
N GLU A 248 16.63 9.38 1.86
CA GLU A 248 15.52 10.05 2.54
C GLU A 248 15.63 9.92 4.07
N LEU A 249 15.92 8.72 4.58
CA LEU A 249 16.09 8.46 6.01
C LEU A 249 17.29 9.23 6.61
N LEU A 250 18.42 9.32 5.90
CA LEU A 250 19.61 10.08 6.31
C LEU A 250 19.39 11.61 6.34
N PHE A 251 18.43 12.13 5.56
CA PHE A 251 17.94 13.49 5.74
C PHE A 251 17.04 13.61 6.99
N LEU A 252 16.20 12.61 7.29
CA LEU A 252 15.34 12.65 8.48
C LEU A 252 16.09 12.57 9.81
N GLU A 253 17.26 11.93 9.86
CA GLU A 253 18.16 11.96 11.04
C GLU A 253 18.63 13.36 11.43
N LYS A 254 18.44 14.36 10.56
CA LYS A 254 18.83 15.77 10.74
C LYS A 254 17.62 16.72 10.91
N SER A 255 16.40 16.17 10.91
CA SER A 255 15.13 16.90 11.01
C SER A 255 14.44 16.68 12.37
N SER A 256 13.27 17.29 12.59
CA SER A 256 12.40 16.97 13.74
C SER A 256 12.02 15.49 13.83
N TYR A 257 12.04 14.75 12.72
CA TYR A 257 11.66 13.34 12.65
C TYR A 257 12.74 12.35 13.13
N LYS A 258 13.91 12.82 13.59
CA LYS A 258 15.07 12.00 13.97
C LYS A 258 14.74 10.80 14.87
N GLU A 259 13.96 11.01 15.94
CA GLU A 259 13.62 9.94 16.90
C GLU A 259 12.67 8.89 16.30
N LEU A 260 11.98 9.23 15.22
CA LEU A 260 11.06 8.33 14.53
C LEU A 260 11.75 7.49 13.44
N VAL A 261 12.95 7.84 13.00
CA VAL A 261 13.67 7.19 11.87
C VAL A 261 13.66 5.65 11.93
N PRO A 262 13.92 4.98 13.09
CA PRO A 262 13.85 3.52 13.18
C PRO A 262 12.45 2.95 12.86
N HIS A 263 11.40 3.64 13.29
CA HIS A 263 10.02 3.28 13.01
C HIS A 263 9.64 3.61 11.56
N ILE A 264 10.07 4.76 11.04
CA ILE A 264 9.83 5.18 9.64
C ILE A 264 10.43 4.16 8.66
N ARG A 265 11.61 3.62 8.96
CA ARG A 265 12.26 2.54 8.18
C ARG A 265 11.43 1.24 8.14
N GLN A 266 10.64 0.94 9.18
CA GLN A 266 9.85 -0.30 9.31
C GLN A 266 8.38 -0.17 8.88
N PHE A 267 7.80 1.04 8.98
CA PHE A 267 6.36 1.29 8.81
C PHE A 267 6.02 2.34 7.72
N GLY A 268 7.03 3.07 7.22
CA GLY A 268 6.83 4.26 6.39
C GLY A 268 6.44 5.49 7.22
N LEU A 269 6.71 6.69 6.69
CA LEU A 269 6.47 7.95 7.40
C LEU A 269 4.99 8.27 7.56
N ALA A 270 4.24 8.37 6.46
CA ALA A 270 2.86 8.84 6.52
C ALA A 270 1.86 7.82 7.13
N PRO A 271 2.11 6.49 7.15
CA PRO A 271 1.39 5.57 8.03
C PRO A 271 1.67 5.83 9.52
N LEU A 272 2.93 6.14 9.88
CA LEU A 272 3.33 6.48 11.26
C LEU A 272 2.84 7.86 11.72
N LEU A 273 2.76 8.86 10.83
CA LEU A 273 2.25 10.19 11.18
C LEU A 273 0.71 10.26 11.14
N GLY A 274 0.07 9.76 10.08
CA GLY A 274 -1.37 9.93 9.86
C GLY A 274 -2.20 8.71 10.27
N GLY A 275 -1.78 7.51 9.88
CA GLY A 275 -2.51 6.27 10.16
C GLY A 275 -2.54 5.93 11.65
N ALA A 276 -1.41 6.10 12.32
CA ALA A 276 -1.22 5.97 13.75
C ALA A 276 -2.36 6.56 14.60
N LYS A 277 -2.93 7.72 14.23
CA LYS A 277 -4.06 8.29 14.97
C LYS A 277 -5.28 7.40 14.87
N ILE A 278 -5.61 6.99 13.64
CA ILE A 278 -6.79 6.19 13.32
C ILE A 278 -6.66 4.78 13.94
N ALA A 279 -5.45 4.27 14.11
CA ALA A 279 -5.18 3.05 14.88
C ALA A 279 -5.42 3.21 16.38
N LEU A 280 -5.01 4.34 16.97
CA LEU A 280 -5.29 4.67 18.38
C LEU A 280 -6.78 4.93 18.61
N ASP A 281 -7.43 5.72 17.76
CA ASP A 281 -8.86 6.03 17.81
C ASP A 281 -9.69 4.73 17.69
N LYS A 282 -9.33 3.82 16.76
CA LYS A 282 -9.96 2.48 16.63
C LYS A 282 -9.68 1.58 17.84
N TYR A 283 -8.47 1.61 18.40
CA TYR A 283 -8.15 0.84 19.61
C TYR A 283 -8.96 1.33 20.82
N HIS A 284 -9.09 2.64 21.01
CA HIS A 284 -9.88 3.23 22.09
C HIS A 284 -11.39 2.99 21.94
N LEU A 285 -11.93 3.05 20.71
CA LEU A 285 -13.33 2.62 20.47
C LEU A 285 -13.54 1.15 20.90
N GLY A 286 -12.64 0.25 20.52
CA GLY A 286 -12.69 -1.15 20.96
C GLY A 286 -12.47 -1.35 22.47
N GLU A 287 -11.83 -0.41 23.15
CA GLU A 287 -11.61 -0.38 24.60
C GLU A 287 -12.87 0.08 25.36
N GLU A 288 -13.58 1.07 24.82
CA GLU A 288 -14.88 1.56 25.31
C GLU A 288 -15.98 0.51 25.11
N GLU A 289 -16.07 -0.07 23.90
CA GLU A 289 -16.97 -1.19 23.56
C GLU A 289 -16.59 -2.49 24.28
N ARG A 290 -15.34 -2.60 24.77
CA ARG A 290 -14.72 -3.83 25.32
C ARG A 290 -14.87 -5.01 24.36
N SER A 291 -14.49 -4.80 23.11
CA SER A 291 -14.67 -5.79 22.04
C SER A 291 -13.69 -6.95 22.14
N TRP A 292 -14.07 -8.11 21.60
CA TRP A 292 -13.18 -9.26 21.50
C TRP A 292 -11.98 -9.03 20.57
N GLY A 293 -12.10 -8.11 19.61
CA GLY A 293 -10.98 -7.63 18.79
C GLY A 293 -9.97 -6.81 19.59
N TRP A 294 -10.42 -5.91 20.46
CA TRP A 294 -9.54 -5.20 21.40
C TRP A 294 -8.83 -6.16 22.36
N ALA A 295 -9.54 -7.17 22.90
CA ALA A 295 -8.94 -8.17 23.77
C ALA A 295 -7.89 -9.07 23.06
N LEU A 296 -8.05 -9.31 21.76
CA LEU A 296 -7.04 -9.96 20.90
C LEU A 296 -5.78 -9.09 20.74
N VAL A 297 -5.95 -7.81 20.36
CA VAL A 297 -4.84 -6.84 20.25
C VAL A 297 -4.09 -6.74 21.58
N ARG A 298 -4.82 -6.58 22.68
CA ARG A 298 -4.27 -6.49 24.04
C ARG A 298 -3.52 -7.76 24.46
N SER A 299 -3.97 -8.93 24.01
CA SER A 299 -3.27 -10.19 24.24
C SER A 299 -1.97 -10.31 23.44
N ALA A 300 -1.90 -9.76 22.22
CA ALA A 300 -0.66 -9.68 21.45
C ALA A 300 0.34 -8.68 22.06
N ILE A 301 -0.14 -7.52 22.56
CA ILE A 301 0.70 -6.56 23.29
C ILE A 301 1.33 -7.21 24.52
N ASP A 302 0.56 -7.91 25.36
CA ASP A 302 1.11 -8.58 26.54
C ASP A 302 2.01 -9.78 26.19
N TRP A 303 1.79 -10.43 25.05
CA TRP A 303 2.72 -11.45 24.52
C TRP A 303 4.07 -10.83 24.11
N GLN A 304 4.06 -9.70 23.40
CA GLN A 304 5.27 -8.94 23.06
C GLN A 304 5.99 -8.38 24.30
N ARG A 305 5.25 -7.89 25.30
CA ARG A 305 5.81 -7.39 26.57
C ARG A 305 6.45 -8.49 27.43
N LEU A 306 6.09 -9.76 27.21
CA LEU A 306 6.77 -10.93 27.78
C LEU A 306 7.98 -11.40 26.95
N GLY A 307 8.42 -10.61 25.96
CA GLY A 307 9.62 -10.87 25.16
C GLY A 307 9.42 -11.78 23.94
N HIS A 308 8.17 -12.08 23.56
CA HIS A 308 7.87 -12.89 22.37
C HIS A 308 7.50 -12.00 21.17
N ARG A 309 8.34 -11.96 20.12
CA ARG A 309 8.17 -11.06 18.95
C ARG A 309 6.77 -11.14 18.30
N SER A 310 6.26 -12.35 18.07
CA SER A 310 5.00 -12.62 17.36
C SER A 310 4.34 -13.92 17.84
N ALA A 311 3.06 -14.10 17.53
CA ALA A 311 2.22 -15.24 17.91
C ALA A 311 1.39 -15.75 16.72
N THR A 312 1.07 -17.05 16.68
CA THR A 312 0.06 -17.55 15.73
C THR A 312 -1.35 -17.12 16.13
N ARG A 313 -2.29 -17.16 15.17
CA ARG A 313 -3.72 -16.93 15.42
C ARG A 313 -4.25 -17.81 16.56
N GLU A 314 -3.89 -19.09 16.58
CA GLU A 314 -4.32 -20.07 17.59
C GLU A 314 -3.75 -19.75 18.98
N GLN A 315 -2.53 -19.20 19.04
CA GLN A 315 -1.91 -18.77 20.28
C GLN A 315 -2.67 -17.56 20.85
N LEU A 316 -2.94 -16.53 20.04
CA LEU A 316 -3.70 -15.35 20.45
C LEU A 316 -5.14 -15.71 20.83
N PHE A 317 -5.79 -16.59 20.08
CA PHE A 317 -7.13 -17.10 20.39
C PHE A 317 -7.17 -17.83 21.74
N PHE A 318 -6.21 -18.74 22.01
CA PHE A 318 -6.14 -19.45 23.28
C PHE A 318 -5.92 -18.51 24.46
N LEU A 319 -5.00 -17.54 24.33
CA LEU A 319 -4.67 -16.58 25.37
C LEU A 319 -5.85 -15.65 25.68
N THR A 320 -6.55 -15.17 24.65
CA THR A 320 -7.73 -14.31 24.79
C THR A 320 -8.92 -15.07 25.37
N LYS A 321 -9.20 -16.32 24.95
CA LYS A 321 -10.23 -17.16 25.60
C LYS A 321 -9.92 -17.45 27.07
N LYS A 322 -8.64 -17.55 27.45
CA LYS A 322 -8.23 -17.78 28.85
C LYS A 322 -8.21 -16.51 29.69
N ASN A 323 -8.00 -15.35 29.09
CA ASN A 323 -7.91 -14.06 29.78
C ASN A 323 -8.59 -12.99 28.90
N PRO A 324 -9.94 -12.88 28.90
CA PRO A 324 -10.68 -11.99 27.99
C PRO A 324 -10.51 -10.49 28.28
N ARG A 325 -9.67 -10.12 29.28
CA ARG A 325 -9.31 -8.73 29.67
C ARG A 325 -10.48 -7.78 29.94
N GLY A 326 -11.67 -8.32 30.22
CA GLY A 326 -12.89 -7.55 30.46
C GLY A 326 -13.79 -7.39 29.24
N ALA A 327 -13.52 -8.10 28.13
CA ALA A 327 -14.40 -8.14 26.97
C ALA A 327 -15.82 -8.61 27.34
N ILE A 328 -16.82 -8.01 26.70
CA ILE A 328 -18.25 -8.24 26.99
C ILE A 328 -18.90 -9.01 25.83
N GLY A 329 -19.98 -9.74 26.14
CA GLY A 329 -20.75 -10.52 25.16
C GLY A 329 -20.12 -11.89 24.83
N ASN A 330 -20.77 -12.60 23.91
CA ASN A 330 -20.32 -13.93 23.49
C ASN A 330 -18.97 -13.87 22.75
N PRO A 331 -18.12 -14.92 22.88
CA PRO A 331 -16.74 -14.89 22.41
C PRO A 331 -16.60 -15.10 20.89
N ASP A 332 -17.00 -14.11 20.09
CA ASP A 332 -16.66 -14.07 18.67
C ASP A 332 -15.24 -13.55 18.43
N LEU A 333 -14.31 -14.51 18.36
CA LEU A 333 -12.93 -14.26 17.96
C LEU A 333 -12.73 -14.32 16.44
N ALA A 334 -13.72 -14.71 15.65
CA ALA A 334 -13.62 -14.66 14.18
C ALA A 334 -13.86 -13.22 13.71
N GLU A 335 -14.94 -12.59 14.16
CA GLU A 335 -15.21 -11.15 14.01
C GLU A 335 -14.12 -10.32 14.68
N GLY A 336 -13.77 -10.63 15.94
CA GLY A 336 -12.69 -9.94 16.64
C GLY A 336 -11.34 -10.04 15.92
N TRP A 337 -11.07 -11.15 15.22
CA TRP A 337 -9.88 -11.30 14.40
C TRP A 337 -9.94 -10.46 13.14
N GLU A 338 -11.05 -10.48 12.39
CA GLU A 338 -11.21 -9.59 11.23
C GLU A 338 -11.06 -8.14 11.68
N TRP A 339 -11.76 -7.70 12.72
CA TRP A 339 -11.65 -6.34 13.25
C TRP A 339 -10.19 -5.95 13.58
N ALA A 340 -9.41 -6.85 14.19
CA ALA A 340 -8.03 -6.57 14.57
C ALA A 340 -7.05 -6.56 13.38
N THR A 341 -7.25 -7.44 12.39
CA THR A 341 -6.34 -7.63 11.24
C THR A 341 -6.72 -6.83 10.00
N LYS A 342 -7.96 -6.33 9.91
CA LYS A 342 -8.50 -5.52 8.79
C LYS A 342 -7.76 -4.17 8.65
N PRO A 343 -7.10 -3.92 7.50
CA PRO A 343 -6.32 -2.71 7.28
C PRO A 343 -7.16 -1.42 7.33
N ILE A 344 -6.77 -0.54 8.23
CA ILE A 344 -7.20 0.86 8.30
C ILE A 344 -6.59 1.58 7.10
N ASN A 345 -7.44 2.25 6.31
CA ASN A 345 -7.11 2.95 5.07
C ASN A 345 -6.17 2.15 4.15
N HIS A 346 -6.32 0.82 4.10
CA HIS A 346 -5.49 -0.10 3.31
C HIS A 346 -3.98 -0.10 3.63
N THR A 347 -3.55 0.36 4.82
CA THR A 347 -2.09 0.48 5.12
C THR A 347 -1.64 -0.06 6.47
N ILE A 348 -2.45 0.01 7.53
CA ILE A 348 -2.06 -0.48 8.86
C ILE A 348 -3.16 -1.28 9.53
N SER A 349 -2.79 -2.29 10.31
CA SER A 349 -3.72 -3.10 11.10
C SER A 349 -3.29 -3.08 12.57
N LEU A 350 -4.22 -3.32 13.49
CA LEU A 350 -3.93 -3.32 14.93
C LEU A 350 -3.11 -4.57 15.30
N LEU A 351 -3.42 -5.70 14.66
CA LEU A 351 -2.56 -6.86 14.50
C LEU A 351 -2.05 -6.92 13.05
N ARG A 352 -0.73 -7.01 12.87
CA ARG A 352 -0.06 -7.18 11.56
C ARG A 352 0.56 -8.58 11.46
N GLU A 353 0.43 -9.22 10.31
CA GLU A 353 1.21 -10.42 9.96
C GLU A 353 2.63 -10.00 9.54
N ILE A 354 3.65 -10.66 10.09
CA ILE A 354 5.07 -10.35 9.81
C ILE A 354 5.83 -11.51 9.15
N ASP A 355 5.22 -12.69 9.14
CA ASP A 355 5.71 -13.98 8.64
C ASP A 355 4.49 -14.93 8.68
N THR A 356 4.51 -16.05 7.96
CA THR A 356 3.33 -16.91 7.74
C THR A 356 2.72 -17.41 9.06
N ASN A 357 1.46 -17.02 9.35
CA ASN A 357 0.78 -17.23 10.63
C ASN A 357 1.61 -16.76 11.84
N GLN A 358 2.30 -15.63 11.71
CA GLN A 358 2.97 -14.91 12.81
C GLN A 358 2.49 -13.46 12.86
N TRP A 359 1.71 -13.15 13.90
CA TRP A 359 1.05 -11.86 14.09
C TRP A 359 1.64 -11.11 15.28
N GLU A 360 1.79 -9.79 15.13
CA GLU A 360 2.29 -8.88 16.16
C GLU A 360 1.31 -7.70 16.31
N ALA A 361 1.25 -7.06 17.49
CA ALA A 361 0.56 -5.78 17.61
C ALA A 361 1.50 -4.64 17.17
N ILE A 362 0.95 -3.65 16.47
CA ILE A 362 1.71 -2.49 15.96
C ILE A 362 2.27 -1.65 17.10
N ASP A 363 3.55 -1.25 16.99
CA ASP A 363 4.33 -0.70 18.10
C ASP A 363 3.73 0.52 18.79
N ILE A 364 3.02 1.40 18.07
CA ILE A 364 2.38 2.58 18.66
C ILE A 364 1.29 2.23 19.69
N ILE A 365 0.57 1.10 19.51
CA ILE A 365 -0.43 0.65 20.48
C ILE A 365 0.25 -0.11 21.62
N LYS A 366 1.32 -0.87 21.31
CA LYS A 366 2.16 -1.53 22.33
C LYS A 366 2.78 -0.53 23.32
N GLN A 367 3.07 0.71 22.90
CA GLN A 367 3.49 1.80 23.80
C GLN A 367 2.40 2.23 24.82
N LYS A 368 1.10 1.97 24.55
CA LYS A 368 0.01 2.15 25.53
C LYS A 368 0.00 1.05 26.61
N GLY A 369 0.82 0.00 26.47
CA GLY A 369 0.92 -1.15 27.38
C GLY A 369 1.53 -0.84 28.74
N THR A 370 0.89 0.02 29.53
CA THR A 370 1.31 0.39 30.89
C THR A 370 0.68 -0.48 31.99
N TRP A 371 -0.40 -1.21 31.68
CA TRP A 371 -1.10 -2.06 32.65
C TRP A 371 -0.27 -3.27 33.10
N VAL A 372 -0.52 -3.75 34.33
CA VAL A 372 0.10 -4.98 34.86
C VAL A 372 -0.39 -6.21 34.07
N ILE A 373 0.52 -7.13 33.76
CA ILE A 373 0.19 -8.43 33.14
C ILE A 373 -0.19 -9.40 34.26
N SER A 374 -1.33 -10.09 34.15
CA SER A 374 -1.78 -11.01 35.20
C SER A 374 -1.02 -12.35 35.17
N ASP A 375 -0.78 -12.95 36.34
CA ASP A 375 -0.13 -14.26 36.45
C ASP A 375 -0.87 -15.35 35.67
N SER A 376 -2.21 -15.27 35.62
CA SER A 376 -3.07 -16.14 34.81
C SER A 376 -2.76 -16.10 33.31
N PHE A 377 -2.28 -14.96 32.81
CA PHE A 377 -1.79 -14.80 31.44
C PHE A 377 -0.37 -15.34 31.30
N VAL A 378 0.52 -15.02 32.24
CA VAL A 378 1.93 -15.48 32.26
C VAL A 378 2.04 -17.01 32.36
N ASP A 379 1.12 -17.69 33.06
CA ASP A 379 1.05 -19.16 33.05
C ASP A 379 0.39 -19.72 31.78
N SER A 380 -0.56 -18.99 31.19
CA SER A 380 -1.13 -19.37 29.89
C SER A 380 -0.10 -19.29 28.75
N THR A 381 0.79 -18.29 28.75
CA THR A 381 1.87 -18.19 27.74
C THR A 381 2.91 -19.31 27.90
N LYS A 382 3.26 -19.71 29.13
CA LYS A 382 4.10 -20.90 29.39
C LYS A 382 3.49 -22.16 28.78
N LEU A 383 2.19 -22.41 29.00
CA LEU A 383 1.48 -23.57 28.43
C LEU A 383 1.45 -23.56 26.89
N VAL A 384 1.28 -22.39 26.29
CA VAL A 384 1.34 -22.20 24.83
C VAL A 384 2.74 -22.47 24.29
N SER A 385 3.77 -21.86 24.87
CA SER A 385 5.17 -22.02 24.45
C SER A 385 5.68 -23.46 24.60
N LEU A 386 5.16 -24.22 25.56
CA LEU A 386 5.47 -25.65 25.73
C LEU A 386 4.91 -26.54 24.61
N LYS A 387 3.89 -26.12 23.86
CA LYS A 387 3.39 -26.88 22.69
C LYS A 387 4.36 -26.87 21.50
N LYS A 388 5.14 -25.79 21.31
CA LYS A 388 6.12 -25.67 20.20
C LYS A 388 7.37 -26.56 20.35
N ASN A 389 7.56 -27.28 21.47
CA ASN A 389 8.75 -28.12 21.68
C ASN A 389 8.42 -29.48 22.35
N PRO A 390 8.19 -30.56 21.58
CA PRO A 390 7.76 -31.85 22.13
C PRO A 390 8.82 -32.52 23.03
N LYS A 391 10.12 -32.38 22.71
CA LYS A 391 11.22 -32.90 23.55
C LYS A 391 11.25 -32.23 24.94
N ARG A 392 10.88 -30.94 25.03
CA ARG A 392 10.72 -30.21 26.31
C ARG A 392 9.44 -30.64 27.06
N LYS A 393 8.33 -30.85 26.34
CA LYS A 393 7.06 -31.38 26.88
C LYS A 393 7.25 -32.75 27.53
N GLU A 394 7.96 -33.68 26.88
CA GLU A 394 8.20 -35.03 27.45
C GLU A 394 9.08 -34.99 28.70
N LYS A 395 10.19 -34.23 28.68
CA LYS A 395 11.11 -34.09 29.82
C LYS A 395 10.44 -33.43 31.04
N ILE A 396 9.43 -32.58 30.82
CA ILE A 396 8.59 -32.00 31.87
C ILE A 396 7.48 -32.97 32.30
N ASN A 397 6.85 -33.70 31.39
CA ASN A 397 5.88 -34.75 31.74
C ASN A 397 6.50 -35.83 32.63
N LYS A 398 7.72 -36.31 32.33
CA LYS A 398 8.46 -37.24 33.20
C LYS A 398 8.69 -36.66 34.60
N ARG A 399 8.97 -35.36 34.73
CA ARG A 399 9.07 -34.65 36.04
C ARG A 399 7.71 -34.43 36.73
N LEU A 400 6.62 -34.30 35.98
CA LEU A 400 5.26 -34.16 36.53
C LEU A 400 4.69 -35.50 37.02
N TYR A 401 4.95 -36.59 36.29
CA TYR A 401 4.60 -37.95 36.74
C TYR A 401 5.38 -38.34 37.99
N SER A 402 6.69 -38.07 38.05
CA SER A 402 7.45 -38.31 39.30
C SER A 402 6.95 -37.45 40.46
N ARG A 403 6.63 -36.16 40.24
CA ARG A 403 6.04 -35.30 41.30
C ARG A 403 4.63 -35.72 41.73
N LYS A 404 3.80 -36.28 40.84
CA LYS A 404 2.52 -36.89 41.23
C LYS A 404 2.73 -38.16 42.05
N SER A 405 3.60 -39.06 41.60
CA SER A 405 3.97 -40.29 42.31
C SER A 405 4.51 -39.99 43.72
N ILE A 406 5.45 -39.05 43.85
CA ILE A 406 6.01 -38.60 45.13
C ILE A 406 4.91 -38.02 46.04
N ARG A 407 3.96 -37.23 45.52
CA ARG A 407 2.83 -36.73 46.32
C ARG A 407 1.91 -37.84 46.82
N SER A 408 1.56 -38.83 46.00
CA SER A 408 0.78 -39.99 46.46
C SER A 408 1.55 -40.87 47.45
N PHE A 409 2.87 -40.99 47.31
CA PHE A 409 3.72 -41.72 48.25
C PHE A 409 3.77 -41.02 49.62
N ILE A 410 3.93 -39.69 49.63
CA ILE A 410 3.92 -38.87 50.86
C ILE A 410 2.56 -38.93 51.56
N LEU A 411 1.45 -38.77 50.83
CA LEU A 411 0.11 -38.86 51.45
C LEU A 411 -0.15 -40.25 52.06
N GLY A 412 0.25 -41.33 51.38
CA GLY A 412 0.16 -42.70 51.92
C GLY A 412 0.98 -42.87 53.20
N TYR A 413 2.20 -42.35 53.24
CA TYR A 413 3.07 -42.44 54.42
C TYR A 413 2.52 -41.64 55.61
N THR A 414 1.94 -40.45 55.38
CA THR A 414 1.28 -39.68 56.44
C THR A 414 0.04 -40.37 56.99
N ALA A 415 -0.76 -41.04 56.14
CA ALA A 415 -1.91 -41.81 56.60
C ALA A 415 -1.50 -43.02 57.47
N TYR A 416 -0.41 -43.71 57.07
CA TYR A 416 0.14 -44.83 57.84
C TYR A 416 0.68 -44.39 59.22
N PHE A 417 1.38 -43.25 59.28
CA PHE A 417 1.89 -42.72 60.56
C PHE A 417 0.77 -42.29 61.52
N ILE A 418 -0.29 -41.65 61.01
CA ILE A 418 -1.44 -41.25 61.83
C ILE A 418 -2.18 -42.49 62.37
N ALA A 419 -2.31 -43.55 61.56
CA ALA A 419 -2.90 -44.83 62.02
C ALA A 419 -2.06 -45.51 63.11
N LEU A 420 -0.72 -45.48 63.01
CA LEU A 420 0.16 -46.03 64.05
C LEU A 420 0.07 -45.24 65.37
N GLN A 421 -0.01 -43.91 65.31
CA GLN A 421 -0.11 -43.07 66.51
C GLN A 421 -1.41 -43.28 67.30
N THR A 422 -2.48 -43.77 66.68
CA THR A 422 -3.74 -44.08 67.38
C THR A 422 -3.78 -45.44 68.08
N SER A 423 -2.77 -46.31 67.92
CA SER A 423 -2.76 -47.64 68.53
C SER A 423 -1.91 -47.77 69.81
N PHE A 424 -1.15 -46.74 70.20
CA PHE A 424 -0.29 -46.76 71.40
C PHE A 424 -0.74 -45.72 72.44
N MET A 425 -1.89 -45.95 73.07
CA MET A 425 -2.33 -45.16 74.22
C MET A 425 -3.13 -45.97 75.27
N ILE A 426 -2.56 -47.10 75.74
CA ILE A 426 -3.09 -47.86 76.90
C ILE A 426 -1.96 -48.18 77.90
N LEU A 427 -1.79 -47.30 78.88
CA LEU A 427 -1.23 -47.50 80.24
C LEU A 427 0.25 -48.01 80.39
N PRO A 428 0.88 -47.90 81.60
CA PRO A 428 2.30 -47.51 81.69
C PRO A 428 3.14 -48.29 82.75
N LEU A 429 4.24 -47.66 83.20
CA LEU A 429 5.07 -47.85 84.41
C LEU A 429 6.35 -48.71 84.34
N LEU A 430 7.36 -48.25 85.11
CA LEU A 430 8.61 -48.91 85.55
C LEU A 430 9.69 -49.17 84.47
N ASP A 431 11.01 -49.02 84.72
CA ASP A 431 11.71 -48.38 85.85
C ASP A 431 13.12 -47.84 85.42
N THR A 432 13.93 -47.38 86.39
CA THR A 432 15.22 -46.68 86.29
C THR A 432 16.41 -47.39 85.61
N ASP A 433 17.39 -46.56 85.19
CA ASP A 433 18.81 -46.53 85.67
C ASP A 433 20.00 -46.76 84.69
N LYS A 434 21.03 -45.89 84.82
CA LYS A 434 22.50 -46.10 84.62
C LYS A 434 23.10 -46.43 83.22
N ILE A 435 24.42 -46.23 82.94
CA ILE A 435 25.41 -45.17 83.26
C ILE A 435 26.73 -45.38 82.43
N HIS A 436 27.57 -44.33 82.26
CA HIS A 436 28.92 -44.30 81.61
C HIS A 436 29.04 -44.63 80.09
N ASP A 437 30.03 -44.22 79.26
CA ASP A 437 31.13 -43.20 79.21
C ASP A 437 32.45 -43.81 78.59
N VAL A 438 33.41 -42.95 78.18
CA VAL A 438 34.86 -43.20 77.91
C VAL A 438 35.36 -43.57 76.48
N LYS A 439 35.89 -42.55 75.77
CA LYS A 439 37.16 -42.45 74.93
C LYS A 439 37.42 -43.49 73.78
N THR A 440 38.38 -43.39 72.83
CA THR A 440 39.56 -42.51 72.55
C THR A 440 39.90 -42.46 71.03
N ALA A 441 40.88 -41.64 70.59
CA ALA A 441 41.48 -41.57 69.22
C ALA A 441 43.04 -41.70 69.33
N PRO A 442 43.94 -41.40 68.34
CA PRO A 442 43.87 -41.12 66.88
C PRO A 442 44.61 -42.22 66.02
N THR A 443 45.43 -42.10 64.93
CA THR A 443 46.18 -41.04 64.20
C THR A 443 46.63 -41.45 62.76
N HIS A 444 47.26 -40.52 62.02
CA HIS A 444 48.04 -40.56 60.74
C HIS A 444 47.28 -40.42 59.39
N GLN A 445 47.54 -39.50 58.44
CA GLN A 445 48.63 -38.53 58.07
C GLN A 445 49.63 -39.03 56.99
N TYR A 446 49.47 -38.60 55.72
CA TYR A 446 50.41 -37.73 54.97
C TYR A 446 49.89 -37.29 53.57
N TYR A 447 50.52 -36.27 52.97
CA TYR A 447 50.32 -35.70 51.61
C TYR A 447 51.69 -35.79 50.85
N PRO A 448 52.03 -35.20 49.66
CA PRO A 448 51.51 -33.97 49.02
C PRO A 448 51.29 -34.03 47.49
N SER A 449 50.85 -32.88 46.96
CA SER A 449 50.82 -32.50 45.54
C SER A 449 52.17 -31.90 45.08
N ASN A 450 52.32 -31.65 43.77
CA ASN A 450 53.30 -30.67 43.26
C ASN A 450 52.80 -29.99 41.95
N SER A 451 53.42 -28.88 41.57
CA SER A 451 53.02 -28.01 40.44
C SER A 451 54.22 -27.55 39.59
N GLY A 452 53.97 -26.97 38.41
CA GLY A 452 55.01 -26.39 37.54
C GLY A 452 54.43 -25.59 36.35
N ASN A 453 55.04 -24.45 36.05
CA ASN A 453 54.71 -23.51 34.95
C ASN A 453 55.85 -23.48 33.89
N VAL A 454 55.88 -22.43 33.05
CA VAL A 454 56.97 -21.99 32.12
C VAL A 454 56.85 -22.58 30.70
N SER A 455 56.86 -21.80 29.60
CA SER A 455 56.77 -20.32 29.42
C SER A 455 56.34 -19.95 27.98
N ASP A 456 56.25 -18.64 27.72
CA ASP A 456 55.95 -17.98 26.45
C ASP A 456 56.96 -18.25 25.32
N ASP A 457 56.53 -18.00 24.07
CA ASP A 457 57.31 -17.22 23.10
C ASP A 457 56.37 -16.52 22.08
N ALA A 458 56.84 -15.46 21.42
CA ALA A 458 56.03 -14.63 20.52
C ALA A 458 56.84 -13.98 19.39
N SER A 459 56.26 -13.92 18.18
CA SER A 459 56.63 -12.97 17.13
C SER A 459 55.59 -12.89 16.02
N ALA A 460 55.51 -11.73 15.35
CA ALA A 460 54.62 -11.46 14.23
C ALA A 460 55.42 -11.11 12.96
N LEU A 461 54.83 -11.30 11.79
CA LEU A 461 55.26 -10.71 10.51
C LEU A 461 54.03 -10.47 9.61
N SER A 462 54.19 -9.70 8.54
CA SER A 462 53.09 -9.00 7.84
C SER A 462 53.36 -8.76 6.34
N VAL A 463 52.32 -8.33 5.59
CA VAL A 463 52.41 -7.67 4.25
C VAL A 463 52.83 -8.61 3.08
N GLN A 464 52.27 -8.61 1.85
CA GLN A 464 51.21 -7.83 1.15
C GLN A 464 50.55 -8.70 0.00
N PRO A 465 49.69 -8.19 -0.93
CA PRO A 465 48.82 -9.01 -1.81
C PRO A 465 49.39 -9.27 -3.24
N PHE A 466 48.59 -9.91 -4.10
CA PHE A 466 48.80 -9.99 -5.55
C PHE A 466 47.54 -9.66 -6.38
N GLU A 467 47.75 -9.45 -7.67
CA GLU A 467 46.99 -8.56 -8.57
C GLU A 467 45.80 -9.20 -9.32
N SER A 468 44.99 -8.34 -9.96
CA SER A 468 44.02 -8.70 -11.01
C SER A 468 44.70 -8.99 -12.36
N PRO A 469 43.93 -9.43 -13.37
CA PRO A 469 43.99 -8.70 -14.64
C PRO A 469 42.61 -8.32 -15.20
N SER A 470 42.60 -7.30 -16.06
CA SER A 470 41.41 -6.79 -16.78
C SER A 470 41.58 -6.98 -18.28
N THR A 471 40.52 -7.38 -19.00
CA THR A 471 40.47 -7.29 -20.48
C THR A 471 39.07 -6.96 -21.00
N THR A 472 38.99 -5.88 -21.77
CA THR A 472 37.91 -5.46 -22.69
C THR A 472 38.57 -4.66 -23.83
N PRO A 473 37.88 -4.32 -24.94
CA PRO A 473 36.53 -4.70 -25.37
C PRO A 473 36.56 -5.50 -26.68
N ASP A 474 35.39 -5.75 -27.29
CA ASP A 474 35.28 -5.58 -28.75
C ASP A 474 33.86 -5.16 -29.19
N THR A 475 33.70 -4.66 -30.42
CA THR A 475 32.49 -3.95 -30.89
C THR A 475 31.95 -4.49 -32.22
N ALA A 476 30.63 -4.71 -32.31
CA ALA A 476 29.93 -4.90 -33.57
C ALA A 476 28.52 -4.29 -33.52
N THR A 477 28.02 -3.77 -34.64
CA THR A 477 26.70 -3.13 -34.77
C THR A 477 26.05 -3.52 -36.08
N SER A 478 24.79 -3.96 -36.06
CA SER A 478 23.97 -4.13 -37.27
C SER A 478 22.47 -4.13 -36.97
N THR A 479 21.69 -3.44 -37.81
CA THR A 479 20.21 -3.42 -37.82
C THR A 479 19.77 -3.04 -39.26
N PRO A 480 18.48 -3.09 -39.66
CA PRO A 480 17.87 -4.28 -40.26
C PRO A 480 17.36 -4.10 -41.71
N GLN A 481 17.06 -5.22 -42.39
CA GLN A 481 16.15 -5.34 -43.54
C GLN A 481 15.44 -6.72 -43.45
N GLY A 482 14.23 -6.95 -43.96
CA GLY A 482 13.30 -6.06 -44.65
C GLY A 482 12.66 -6.70 -45.89
N GLY A 483 11.43 -7.21 -45.79
CA GLY A 483 10.72 -7.83 -46.93
C GLY A 483 9.25 -8.15 -46.61
N SER A 484 8.37 -8.04 -47.60
CA SER A 484 6.90 -8.06 -47.42
C SER A 484 6.19 -9.18 -48.20
N ALA A 485 5.18 -9.77 -47.54
CA ALA A 485 3.87 -10.29 -48.02
C ALA A 485 3.65 -10.78 -49.48
N VAL A 486 2.84 -11.85 -49.63
CA VAL A 486 1.66 -11.92 -50.54
C VAL A 486 0.84 -13.24 -50.30
N PRO A 487 -0.52 -13.20 -50.20
CA PRO A 487 -1.46 -14.36 -50.21
C PRO A 487 -1.91 -14.72 -51.67
N PRO A 488 -2.79 -15.69 -52.03
CA PRO A 488 -3.99 -16.26 -51.35
C PRO A 488 -4.15 -17.79 -51.62
N PRO A 489 -5.34 -18.46 -51.78
CA PRO A 489 -6.75 -18.10 -51.54
C PRO A 489 -7.60 -19.12 -50.72
N SER A 490 -8.86 -18.75 -50.51
CA SER A 490 -9.94 -19.54 -49.89
C SER A 490 -10.73 -20.42 -50.88
N SER A 491 -11.32 -21.52 -50.40
CA SER A 491 -12.38 -22.26 -51.09
C SER A 491 -13.37 -22.89 -50.10
N GLU A 492 -14.66 -22.62 -50.26
CA GLU A 492 -15.75 -23.21 -49.47
C GLU A 492 -16.24 -24.52 -50.11
N THR A 493 -16.62 -25.52 -49.30
CA THR A 493 -17.63 -26.53 -49.65
C THR A 493 -18.27 -27.09 -48.38
N ASP A 494 -19.58 -27.36 -48.45
CA ASP A 494 -20.42 -27.88 -47.36
C ASP A 494 -20.65 -29.41 -47.50
N SER A 495 -21.34 -30.04 -46.53
CA SER A 495 -21.92 -31.40 -46.48
C SER A 495 -21.30 -32.39 -45.48
N THR A 496 -21.82 -32.35 -44.25
CA THR A 496 -22.29 -33.50 -43.43
C THR A 496 -21.54 -34.86 -43.47
N GLY A 497 -20.93 -35.22 -42.33
CA GLY A 497 -20.53 -36.61 -42.02
C GLY A 497 -20.08 -36.75 -40.55
N ASP A 498 -20.60 -37.75 -39.83
CA ASP A 498 -20.43 -37.94 -38.38
C ASP A 498 -20.47 -39.44 -38.00
N PRO A 499 -19.76 -39.91 -36.96
CA PRO A 499 -18.39 -39.61 -36.58
C PRO A 499 -17.49 -40.87 -36.65
N GLY A 500 -16.25 -40.74 -37.12
CA GLY A 500 -15.31 -41.86 -37.05
C GLY A 500 -13.92 -41.57 -37.59
N ARG A 501 -12.93 -41.57 -36.70
CA ARG A 501 -11.49 -41.56 -37.01
C ARG A 501 -11.00 -40.31 -37.76
N THR A 502 -11.04 -39.16 -37.07
CA THR A 502 -10.01 -38.13 -37.30
C THR A 502 -8.65 -38.69 -36.88
N GLU A 503 -7.62 -38.45 -37.68
CA GLU A 503 -6.23 -38.52 -37.21
C GLU A 503 -5.99 -37.36 -36.22
N ASP A 504 -5.11 -37.54 -35.23
CA ASP A 504 -4.95 -36.61 -34.09
C ASP A 504 -4.33 -35.26 -34.49
N ALA A 505 -5.16 -34.38 -35.06
CA ALA A 505 -4.82 -32.99 -35.26
C ALA A 505 -4.58 -32.32 -33.89
N ALA A 506 -3.40 -31.73 -33.72
CA ALA A 506 -3.03 -31.06 -32.47
C ALA A 506 -4.11 -30.04 -32.04
N PRO A 507 -4.50 -29.99 -30.74
CA PRO A 507 -5.56 -29.12 -30.26
C PRO A 507 -5.39 -27.65 -30.71
N SER A 508 -6.49 -27.00 -31.07
CA SER A 508 -6.48 -25.56 -31.39
C SER A 508 -6.44 -24.76 -30.09
N LEU A 509 -5.23 -24.40 -29.64
CA LEU A 509 -5.04 -23.53 -28.48
C LEU A 509 -5.67 -22.14 -28.74
N PRO A 510 -6.37 -21.53 -27.78
CA PRO A 510 -7.07 -20.28 -28.01
C PRO A 510 -6.14 -19.06 -27.85
N ALA A 511 -5.93 -18.30 -28.93
CA ALA A 511 -5.19 -17.03 -28.89
C ALA A 511 -5.96 -15.88 -28.18
N SER A 512 -7.25 -16.06 -27.89
CA SER A 512 -8.14 -15.02 -27.34
C SER A 512 -8.40 -15.12 -25.83
N ARG A 513 -7.81 -16.11 -25.14
CA ARG A 513 -7.79 -16.19 -23.66
C ARG A 513 -6.39 -16.57 -23.18
N GLY A 514 -6.10 -16.29 -21.92
CA GLY A 514 -4.92 -16.86 -21.27
C GLY A 514 -4.98 -18.39 -21.24
N LEU A 515 -3.83 -19.05 -21.42
CA LEU A 515 -3.69 -20.50 -21.30
C LEU A 515 -3.72 -20.92 -19.83
N THR A 516 -4.32 -22.09 -19.57
CA THR A 516 -4.34 -22.73 -18.25
C THR A 516 -3.51 -24.01 -18.28
N ARG A 517 -3.28 -24.62 -17.12
CA ARG A 517 -2.61 -25.93 -16.98
C ARG A 517 -3.10 -26.97 -17.99
N ASP A 518 -4.39 -27.01 -18.27
CA ASP A 518 -5.00 -28.10 -19.04
C ASP A 518 -4.91 -27.86 -20.58
N ASP A 519 -4.37 -26.70 -21.00
CA ASP A 519 -3.94 -26.46 -22.39
C ASP A 519 -2.56 -27.05 -22.72
N PHE A 520 -1.79 -27.45 -21.70
CA PHE A 520 -0.48 -28.07 -21.89
C PHE A 520 -0.60 -29.58 -22.15
N PHE A 521 0.30 -30.12 -22.96
CA PHE A 521 0.32 -31.55 -23.27
C PHE A 521 1.00 -32.33 -22.14
N ASN A 522 0.23 -33.17 -21.46
CA ASN A 522 0.69 -34.02 -20.35
C ASN A 522 1.51 -33.25 -19.28
N PRO A 523 0.92 -32.22 -18.64
CA PRO A 523 1.63 -31.38 -17.68
C PRO A 523 2.03 -32.19 -16.43
N PRO A 524 3.17 -31.90 -15.79
CA PRO A 524 3.67 -32.67 -14.64
C PRO A 524 2.66 -32.83 -13.48
N ASP A 525 2.70 -33.96 -12.76
CA ASP A 525 1.77 -34.26 -11.65
C ASP A 525 1.92 -33.30 -10.45
N ASN A 526 3.11 -32.71 -10.28
CA ASN A 526 3.42 -31.64 -9.32
C ASN A 526 2.96 -30.24 -9.79
N SER A 527 2.32 -30.12 -10.95
CA SER A 527 1.76 -28.86 -11.48
C SER A 527 0.28 -28.68 -11.10
N ARG A 528 -0.10 -27.45 -10.71
CA ARG A 528 -1.50 -27.07 -10.42
C ARG A 528 -1.82 -25.66 -10.90
N GLN A 529 -3.01 -25.45 -11.45
CA GLN A 529 -3.57 -24.12 -11.66
C GLN A 529 -4.07 -23.57 -10.32
N ALA A 530 -3.62 -22.38 -9.92
CA ALA A 530 -4.07 -21.70 -8.70
C ALA A 530 -3.58 -20.24 -8.63
N PRO A 531 -4.09 -19.45 -7.66
CA PRO A 531 -3.40 -18.27 -7.19
C PRO A 531 -2.08 -18.64 -6.50
N PHE A 532 -1.03 -17.90 -6.84
CA PHE A 532 0.26 -17.88 -6.14
C PHE A 532 0.68 -16.44 -5.85
N ASP A 533 1.31 -16.23 -4.71
CA ASP A 533 1.98 -14.99 -4.38
C ASP A 533 3.46 -15.12 -4.83
N VAL A 534 3.93 -14.19 -5.66
CA VAL A 534 5.23 -14.19 -6.36
C VAL A 534 5.81 -12.77 -6.27
N ALA A 535 6.98 -12.62 -5.65
CA ALA A 535 7.62 -11.32 -5.40
C ALA A 535 6.72 -10.30 -4.67
N GLY A 536 5.81 -10.79 -3.82
CA GLY A 536 4.84 -9.98 -3.07
C GLY A 536 3.59 -9.55 -3.86
N GLU A 537 3.45 -9.93 -5.13
CA GLU A 537 2.22 -9.72 -5.93
C GLU A 537 1.52 -11.05 -6.22
N LYS A 538 0.18 -11.01 -6.42
CA LYS A 538 -0.66 -12.20 -6.48
C LYS A 538 -1.16 -12.47 -7.89
N HIS A 539 -0.80 -13.64 -8.44
CA HIS A 539 -1.06 -14.02 -9.82
C HIS A 539 -1.81 -15.36 -9.89
N GLU A 540 -2.81 -15.45 -10.76
CA GLU A 540 -3.43 -16.73 -11.14
C GLU A 540 -2.54 -17.39 -12.20
N GLY A 541 -2.06 -18.60 -11.94
CA GLY A 541 -1.04 -19.24 -12.78
C GLY A 541 -0.92 -20.74 -12.59
N ILE A 542 0.00 -21.33 -13.36
CA ILE A 542 0.42 -22.72 -13.28
C ILE A 542 1.63 -22.77 -12.36
N GLY A 543 1.47 -23.31 -11.15
CA GLY A 543 2.58 -23.52 -10.24
C GLY A 543 3.03 -24.97 -10.23
N VAL A 544 4.34 -25.19 -10.34
CA VAL A 544 5.00 -26.51 -10.30
C VAL A 544 5.78 -26.61 -8.99
N SER A 545 5.42 -27.58 -8.14
CA SER A 545 5.96 -27.69 -6.77
C SER A 545 5.92 -29.13 -6.21
N PRO A 546 7.06 -29.69 -5.75
CA PRO A 546 8.40 -29.10 -5.79
C PRO A 546 9.00 -29.15 -7.19
N VAL A 547 9.77 -28.13 -7.56
CA VAL A 547 10.56 -28.17 -8.81
C VAL A 547 11.70 -29.18 -8.69
N GLY A 548 11.79 -30.07 -9.67
CA GLY A 548 12.81 -31.11 -9.84
C GLY A 548 14.14 -30.57 -10.39
N ARG A 549 14.92 -31.48 -11.00
CA ARG A 549 16.29 -31.20 -11.45
C ARG A 549 16.43 -31.20 -12.98
N GLY A 550 15.40 -30.68 -13.65
CA GLY A 550 15.29 -30.62 -15.12
C GLY A 550 14.21 -31.55 -15.71
N ASP A 551 13.57 -32.36 -14.87
CA ASP A 551 12.54 -33.33 -15.28
C ASP A 551 11.14 -32.70 -15.46
N ASP A 552 10.91 -31.51 -14.88
CA ASP A 552 9.64 -30.78 -15.00
C ASP A 552 9.59 -30.01 -16.33
N GLU A 553 8.71 -30.45 -17.23
CA GLU A 553 8.58 -29.86 -18.56
C GLU A 553 7.11 -29.63 -18.92
N LEU A 554 6.80 -28.40 -19.34
CA LEU A 554 5.47 -27.98 -19.79
C LEU A 554 5.50 -27.81 -21.33
N GLU A 555 4.89 -28.76 -22.05
CA GLU A 555 4.82 -28.78 -23.51
C GLU A 555 3.56 -28.08 -24.05
N LEU A 556 3.72 -27.16 -25.00
CA LEU A 556 2.64 -26.60 -25.82
C LEU A 556 2.76 -27.12 -27.26
N ARG A 557 1.67 -27.68 -27.79
CA ARG A 557 1.58 -28.16 -29.18
C ARG A 557 0.98 -27.09 -30.07
N LEU A 558 1.84 -26.35 -30.74
CA LEU A 558 1.50 -25.16 -31.51
C LEU A 558 1.08 -25.47 -32.96
N GLY A 559 1.55 -26.59 -33.53
CA GLY A 559 1.16 -27.03 -34.87
C GLY A 559 1.47 -26.02 -35.99
N ASN A 560 2.46 -25.14 -35.80
CA ASN A 560 2.80 -24.02 -36.68
C ASN A 560 1.69 -22.96 -36.85
N ARG A 561 0.70 -22.89 -35.94
CA ARG A 561 -0.48 -22.00 -36.08
C ARG A 561 -0.34 -20.62 -35.41
N TYR A 562 0.77 -20.37 -34.72
CA TYR A 562 0.99 -19.16 -33.92
C TYR A 562 2.33 -18.51 -34.30
N SER A 563 2.45 -17.22 -34.06
CA SER A 563 3.63 -16.39 -34.27
C SER A 563 4.36 -16.03 -32.98
N ARG A 564 3.63 -15.91 -31.85
CA ARG A 564 4.19 -15.44 -30.58
C ARG A 564 3.67 -16.23 -29.38
N LEU A 565 4.56 -16.45 -28.40
CA LEU A 565 4.24 -16.94 -27.06
C LEU A 565 4.79 -15.95 -26.02
N THR A 566 3.92 -15.39 -25.19
CA THR A 566 4.30 -14.49 -24.09
C THR A 566 3.83 -15.04 -22.75
N PHE A 567 4.65 -14.95 -21.70
CA PHE A 567 4.27 -15.26 -20.32
C PHE A 567 5.20 -14.61 -19.31
N ASN A 568 4.79 -14.57 -18.04
CA ASN A 568 5.64 -14.22 -16.91
C ASN A 568 6.02 -15.49 -16.13
N ALA A 569 7.26 -15.54 -15.63
CA ALA A 569 7.69 -16.59 -14.71
C ALA A 569 8.34 -16.01 -13.44
N GLY A 570 8.19 -16.72 -12.34
CA GLY A 570 8.84 -16.37 -11.07
C GLY A 570 8.82 -17.52 -10.07
N GLN A 571 9.49 -17.33 -8.93
CA GLN A 571 9.48 -18.27 -7.82
C GLN A 571 8.49 -17.80 -6.75
N ALA A 572 7.53 -18.64 -6.36
CA ALA A 572 6.51 -18.25 -5.37
C ALA A 572 7.12 -17.99 -4.00
N ASP A 573 6.53 -17.04 -3.27
CA ASP A 573 6.97 -16.58 -1.93
C ASP A 573 6.90 -17.71 -0.87
N LEU A 574 6.12 -18.75 -1.17
CA LEU A 574 5.98 -20.01 -0.41
C LEU A 574 7.21 -20.94 -0.51
N SER A 575 8.23 -20.58 -1.30
CA SER A 575 9.41 -21.42 -1.55
C SER A 575 10.39 -21.42 -0.37
N GLU A 576 10.93 -22.57 -0.05
CA GLU A 576 11.75 -22.79 1.15
C GLU A 576 13.19 -22.23 1.02
N ALA A 577 13.63 -21.86 -0.19
CA ALA A 577 15.01 -21.54 -0.54
C ALA A 577 15.17 -20.21 -1.30
N SER A 578 15.25 -19.10 -0.57
CA SER A 578 15.54 -17.78 -1.18
C SER A 578 16.91 -17.65 -1.85
N ASN A 579 17.83 -18.60 -1.62
CA ASN A 579 19.16 -18.68 -2.22
C ASN A 579 19.26 -19.76 -3.32
N THR A 580 18.14 -20.17 -3.91
CA THR A 580 18.08 -21.12 -5.03
C THR A 580 17.27 -20.48 -6.13
N TYR A 581 17.83 -20.45 -7.34
CA TYR A 581 17.25 -19.80 -8.50
C TYR A 581 16.32 -20.78 -9.23
N LEU A 582 15.24 -20.26 -9.80
CA LEU A 582 14.42 -20.98 -10.76
C LEU A 582 15.04 -20.77 -12.15
N ARG A 583 15.63 -21.83 -12.72
CA ARG A 583 16.01 -21.84 -14.13
C ARG A 583 14.79 -22.18 -14.98
N VAL A 584 14.51 -21.32 -15.96
CA VAL A 584 13.53 -21.55 -17.02
C VAL A 584 14.29 -21.72 -18.34
N GLU A 585 14.15 -22.89 -18.95
CA GLU A 585 14.72 -23.23 -20.27
C GLU A 585 13.59 -23.30 -21.30
N ILE A 586 13.72 -22.54 -22.39
CA ILE A 586 12.78 -22.56 -23.51
C ILE A 586 13.39 -23.38 -24.64
N ILE A 587 12.71 -24.45 -25.04
CA ILE A 587 13.17 -25.40 -26.05
C ILE A 587 12.17 -25.43 -27.20
N THR A 588 12.64 -25.14 -28.41
CA THR A 588 11.83 -25.16 -29.64
C THR A 588 12.58 -25.96 -30.70
N ASN A 589 11.89 -26.77 -31.49
CA ASN A 589 12.50 -27.68 -32.48
C ASN A 589 13.70 -28.50 -31.89
N ASN A 590 13.54 -29.00 -30.66
CA ASN A 590 14.53 -29.72 -29.86
C ASN A 590 15.84 -28.95 -29.54
N THR A 591 15.86 -27.63 -29.71
CA THR A 591 17.00 -26.75 -29.43
C THR A 591 16.63 -25.75 -28.33
N THR A 592 17.50 -25.56 -27.33
CA THR A 592 17.28 -24.54 -26.29
C THR A 592 17.54 -23.15 -26.85
N VAL A 593 16.52 -22.29 -26.89
CA VAL A 593 16.57 -20.94 -27.47
C VAL A 593 16.63 -19.83 -26.41
N SER A 594 16.32 -20.14 -25.16
CA SER A 594 16.50 -19.22 -24.02
C SER A 594 16.75 -20.00 -22.73
N ILE A 595 17.62 -19.47 -21.86
CA ILE A 595 17.88 -19.96 -20.51
C ILE A 595 17.92 -18.73 -19.60
N THR A 596 17.06 -18.70 -18.58
CA THR A 596 16.95 -17.58 -17.64
C THR A 596 16.91 -18.09 -16.21
N ASP A 597 17.86 -17.64 -15.38
CA ASP A 597 17.90 -17.94 -13.96
C ASP A 597 17.22 -16.81 -13.18
N ILE A 598 16.09 -17.13 -12.55
CA ILE A 598 15.23 -16.18 -11.83
C ILE A 598 15.48 -16.33 -10.32
N PRO A 599 15.99 -15.29 -9.63
CA PRO A 599 16.15 -15.34 -8.17
C PRO A 599 14.79 -15.32 -7.46
N PHE A 600 14.82 -15.66 -6.17
CA PHE A 600 13.66 -15.45 -5.30
C PHE A 600 13.28 -13.96 -5.22
N ASN A 601 11.97 -13.67 -5.15
CA ASN A 601 11.41 -12.31 -5.18
C ASN A 601 11.71 -11.52 -6.48
N GLU A 602 11.85 -12.21 -7.62
CA GLU A 602 11.76 -11.60 -8.94
C GLU A 602 10.73 -12.28 -9.85
N ILE A 603 10.22 -11.50 -10.80
CA ILE A 603 9.41 -11.94 -11.95
C ILE A 603 10.20 -11.59 -13.21
N ARG A 604 10.28 -12.52 -14.18
CA ARG A 604 10.87 -12.28 -15.49
C ARG A 604 9.84 -12.53 -16.59
N PRO A 605 9.62 -11.56 -17.52
CA PRO A 605 8.79 -11.77 -18.69
C PRO A 605 9.55 -12.56 -19.77
N PHE A 606 8.82 -13.38 -20.50
CA PHE A 606 9.28 -14.15 -21.65
C PHE A 606 8.43 -13.75 -22.86
N ASP A 607 9.10 -13.49 -23.97
CA ASP A 607 8.51 -13.09 -25.25
C ASP A 607 9.25 -13.86 -26.35
N ILE A 608 8.59 -14.88 -26.89
CA ILE A 608 9.21 -15.91 -27.73
C ILE A 608 8.53 -15.89 -29.10
N ASP A 609 9.32 -15.72 -30.15
CA ASP A 609 8.89 -16.00 -31.53
C ASP A 609 8.70 -17.51 -31.68
N VAL A 610 7.48 -17.90 -32.07
CA VAL A 610 7.08 -19.29 -32.30
C VAL A 610 6.58 -19.52 -33.74
N THR A 611 6.87 -18.58 -34.64
CA THR A 611 6.55 -18.67 -36.07
C THR A 611 7.17 -19.94 -36.67
N ASN A 612 6.33 -20.79 -37.27
CA ASN A 612 6.72 -22.11 -37.81
C ASN A 612 7.31 -23.09 -36.76
N ILE A 613 6.96 -22.94 -35.48
CA ILE A 613 7.28 -23.91 -34.43
C ILE A 613 6.12 -24.89 -34.23
N ASN A 614 6.43 -26.20 -34.27
CA ASN A 614 5.43 -27.25 -34.08
C ASN A 614 5.09 -27.46 -32.59
N ALA A 615 6.08 -27.37 -31.71
CA ALA A 615 5.90 -27.47 -30.27
C ALA A 615 6.97 -26.67 -29.50
N VAL A 616 6.59 -26.13 -28.35
CA VAL A 616 7.47 -25.45 -27.39
C VAL A 616 7.48 -26.23 -26.10
N LYS A 617 8.64 -26.40 -25.48
CA LYS A 617 8.81 -27.02 -24.17
C LYS A 617 9.40 -25.97 -23.22
N ILE A 618 8.71 -25.70 -22.11
CA ILE A 618 9.19 -24.86 -21.02
C ILE A 618 9.66 -25.80 -19.92
N ARG A 619 10.99 -25.97 -19.80
CA ARG A 619 11.61 -26.82 -18.78
C ARG A 619 11.98 -25.99 -17.56
N LEU A 620 11.73 -26.55 -16.38
CA LEU A 620 11.92 -25.90 -15.10
C LEU A 620 12.93 -26.71 -14.28
N SER A 621 13.92 -26.02 -13.70
CA SER A 621 14.87 -26.66 -12.78
C SER A 621 15.30 -25.70 -11.66
N LYS A 622 15.74 -26.26 -10.53
CA LYS A 622 16.32 -25.50 -9.43
C LYS A 622 17.84 -25.46 -9.51
N VAL A 623 18.44 -24.28 -9.49
CA VAL A 623 19.89 -24.07 -9.61
C VAL A 623 20.46 -23.20 -8.50
N ASP A 624 21.76 -23.32 -8.23
CA ASP A 624 22.48 -22.56 -7.21
C ASP A 624 23.00 -21.20 -7.72
N GLU A 625 23.69 -20.47 -6.84
CA GLU A 625 24.32 -19.17 -7.14
C GLU A 625 25.37 -19.21 -8.29
N LYS A 626 25.75 -20.40 -8.76
CA LYS A 626 26.75 -20.65 -9.81
C LYS A 626 26.10 -21.22 -11.07
N GLY A 627 24.77 -21.30 -11.11
CA GLY A 627 24.01 -21.86 -12.21
C GLY A 627 24.12 -23.38 -12.33
N ALA A 628 24.62 -24.08 -11.30
CA ALA A 628 24.68 -25.54 -11.25
C ALA A 628 23.39 -26.13 -10.65
N VAL A 629 23.05 -27.37 -11.01
CA VAL A 629 21.83 -28.04 -10.51
C VAL A 629 21.86 -28.12 -8.98
N SER A 630 20.82 -27.56 -8.33
CA SER A 630 20.78 -27.45 -6.88
C SER A 630 20.35 -28.77 -6.24
N TYR A 631 21.26 -29.36 -5.46
CA TYR A 631 21.04 -30.54 -4.63
C TYR A 631 20.42 -30.20 -3.27
N SER A 632 19.96 -28.96 -3.07
CA SER A 632 19.25 -28.56 -1.85
C SER A 632 17.97 -29.38 -1.63
N ASP A 633 17.82 -29.99 -0.46
CA ASP A 633 16.59 -30.71 -0.06
C ASP A 633 15.37 -29.79 0.03
N LYS A 634 15.59 -28.47 0.07
CA LYS A 634 14.54 -27.46 0.09
C LYS A 634 13.74 -27.43 -1.20
N ASN A 635 12.44 -27.24 -1.06
CA ASN A 635 11.49 -27.13 -2.17
C ASN A 635 11.41 -25.67 -2.67
N ILE A 636 11.45 -25.49 -3.99
CA ILE A 636 11.00 -24.24 -4.63
C ILE A 636 9.73 -24.52 -5.43
N THR A 637 8.91 -23.48 -5.60
CA THR A 637 7.72 -23.49 -6.45
C THR A 637 7.93 -22.54 -7.62
N ALA A 638 8.00 -23.08 -8.83
CA ALA A 638 7.92 -22.26 -10.04
C ALA A 638 6.47 -21.83 -10.28
N VAL A 639 6.26 -20.64 -10.83
CA VAL A 639 4.93 -20.17 -11.27
C VAL A 639 5.07 -19.55 -12.66
N LEU A 640 4.23 -20.00 -13.60
CA LEU A 640 4.02 -19.39 -14.90
C LEU A 640 2.63 -18.74 -14.94
N PHE A 641 2.55 -17.48 -15.39
CA PHE A 641 1.29 -16.72 -15.44
C PHE A 641 1.26 -15.75 -16.63
N ASP A 642 0.10 -15.14 -16.89
CA ASP A 642 -0.16 -14.29 -18.08
C ASP A 642 0.17 -14.96 -19.44
N ILE A 643 0.04 -16.28 -19.50
CA ILE A 643 0.43 -17.10 -20.65
C ILE A 643 -0.52 -16.86 -21.83
N GLN A 644 -0.02 -16.36 -22.96
CA GLN A 644 -0.80 -16.01 -24.16
C GLN A 644 -0.08 -16.45 -25.45
N LEU A 645 -0.88 -16.78 -26.47
CA LEU A 645 -0.43 -17.05 -27.84
C LEU A 645 -1.02 -16.02 -28.82
N GLN A 646 -0.29 -15.69 -29.89
CA GLN A 646 -0.73 -14.80 -30.98
C GLN A 646 -0.46 -15.46 -32.33
#